data_AF-A0A5E4V8E4-F1
#
_entry.id   AF-A0A5E4V8E4-F1
#
_cell.length_a   1.000
_cell.length_b   1.000
_cell.length_c   1.000
_cell.angle_alpha   90.00
_cell.angle_beta   90.00
_cell.angle_gamma   90.00
#
_symmetry.space_group_name_H-M   'P 1'
#
loop_
_entity.id
_entity.type
_entity.pdbx_description
1 polymer ?
#
loop_
_entity_poly.entity_id
_entity_poly.type
_entity_poly.pdbx_seq_one_letter_code
_entity_poly.pdbx_strand_id
1 'polypeptide(L)'
;MSTAPSDLPAQETRRPSSLPSVWSTRVALGFGALGFGALGFGALGFGALGFVALRFVALIALLVTFCLPGTATAATAATGTTAAPSTNTAPAAVQTAPTFIDLADAPSPLKLDRQLRLLEDPTRRLDATQALAASGWRNVAPSMLNAGYSRSAFWLTGHVSNPSNEPVTRWLSVGIVRLEDVRFYAMPFGSTQPADTWRAGHTVPLDQHPIMSETSVFPITLLPGERLTFLLRVETRSSVSIVPQFWQPDDFRQSESRNAMIAMLLAGSMLSIALYAFVLGIARRDPVFVLLALTTITQVAQDMAFQGFLYRYFLPQGGEFIVRAPSFFSTLTAGVFSAMLMIFTGLERVTLWRWIYQAMIGVMGFMALWVLFGDHRVAAFTHLQLLTVFNVIWVISLADGWRRGFKNARLSLLSFSPGCLVLFWRLAIINGLLPEDWLANTAMAWSTNFSVLLMLTIIVAGRSRELVREQRAAQREVLQTRREEQARLANAVDTRTRELQAALIAADEANSAKSDFLARISHDLRTPLTSIIGFADLVQSGGREDADRGRIIRRSAHHMLAMVNDLIEYAGGGAADALHVAPVYTHAFIDGMAHEGMSLARKHDNAFLLDVRAPLPPLLAFDAKRVRQVLGNLLDNAAKYTSDGTITLSLSATPDATRADIVHVSFGVEDSGCGIAKDDLPRVFEPFARLDRARRLPGVGLGLAIVRQWIERMDGTIVIDSQPDVGTKVTFTLPLRVAREADLVPQSFAGATHALPPLDGTGYHIWLAEDSPEIRQFLHDELASLGFTLSTFGDGVALIAALGNPKAPQPDLVLTDHMMPNADGLAVARAARRRWPDVPVLAVSASPQVVAGAGSEGEGSERGYDACLLKPVELVDLRNTLARLLDLQRDDAPASEVEQERAMVRPPRERLVEARQLIAMGAITDLMDWSRDLSTQAPQYDVFARHVHQLAQRGDLASLTELCAPTQ
;
A
#
# COMPACT_ATOMS: atom_id res chain seq x y z
N MET A 1 -21.03 -51.37 -29.58
CA MET A 1 -20.16 -52.56 -29.37
C MET A 1 -19.32 -52.29 -28.13
N SER A 2 -19.20 -53.14 -27.11
CA SER A 2 -19.99 -54.34 -26.78
C SER A 2 -19.89 -54.62 -25.27
N THR A 3 -21.01 -55.02 -24.64
CA THR A 3 -21.17 -55.97 -23.51
C THR A 3 -20.09 -56.10 -22.41
N ALA A 4 -20.53 -55.93 -21.14
CA ALA A 4 -19.90 -56.50 -19.92
C ALA A 4 -20.11 -58.04 -19.83
N PRO A 5 -19.50 -58.76 -18.85
CA PRO A 5 -20.12 -58.98 -17.50
C PRO A 5 -19.09 -59.08 -16.32
N SER A 6 -19.46 -58.82 -15.04
CA SER A 6 -19.72 -59.75 -13.90
C SER A 6 -18.47 -60.52 -13.35
N ASP A 7 -18.27 -60.89 -12.07
CA ASP A 7 -19.07 -60.95 -10.82
C ASP A 7 -18.24 -60.70 -9.52
N LEU A 8 -18.92 -60.66 -8.35
CA LEU A 8 -18.45 -60.59 -6.94
C LEU A 8 -17.82 -61.93 -6.42
N PRO A 9 -17.25 -62.11 -5.18
CA PRO A 9 -17.63 -61.45 -3.90
C PRO A 9 -16.59 -61.27 -2.73
N ALA A 10 -17.10 -60.67 -1.64
CA ALA A 10 -16.89 -60.99 -0.19
C ALA A 10 -15.74 -60.36 0.68
N GLN A 11 -16.23 -59.66 1.73
CA GLN A 11 -15.90 -59.77 3.18
C GLN A 11 -14.84 -58.89 3.92
N GLU A 12 -15.36 -58.29 5.03
CA GLU A 12 -14.71 -57.92 6.32
C GLU A 12 -13.62 -56.83 6.41
N THR A 13 -13.41 -56.09 7.52
CA THR A 13 -14.23 -55.65 8.69
C THR A 13 -13.54 -54.43 9.39
N ARG A 14 -14.20 -53.83 10.40
CA ARG A 14 -13.66 -53.02 11.54
C ARG A 14 -13.56 -51.48 11.42
N ARG A 15 -14.42 -50.81 12.20
CA ARG A 15 -14.07 -49.60 13.02
C ARG A 15 -13.37 -50.05 14.32
N PRO A 16 -12.79 -49.13 15.12
CA PRO A 16 -13.54 -48.67 16.32
C PRO A 16 -13.32 -47.20 16.77
N SER A 17 -14.25 -46.73 17.64
CA SER A 17 -14.11 -45.83 18.83
C SER A 17 -13.34 -44.47 18.77
N SER A 18 -13.90 -43.26 19.02
CA SER A 18 -14.60 -42.69 20.22
C SER A 18 -13.65 -42.42 21.42
N LEU A 19 -13.55 -41.28 22.15
CA LEU A 19 -14.37 -40.09 22.56
C LEU A 19 -13.41 -39.00 23.22
N PRO A 20 -13.79 -37.90 23.95
CA PRO A 20 -14.89 -36.91 23.85
C PRO A 20 -14.55 -35.38 24.13
N SER A 21 -15.46 -34.46 23.74
CA SER A 21 -15.96 -33.21 24.41
C SER A 21 -15.01 -32.06 24.88
N VAL A 22 -15.41 -30.82 25.26
CA VAL A 22 -16.71 -30.17 25.65
C VAL A 22 -16.74 -28.65 25.28
N TRP A 23 -17.95 -28.03 25.31
CA TRP A 23 -18.30 -26.58 25.45
C TRP A 23 -18.59 -25.70 24.20
N SER A 24 -19.88 -25.55 23.86
CA SER A 24 -20.66 -24.36 24.27
C SER A 24 -22.13 -24.46 23.82
N THR A 25 -23.02 -23.77 24.54
CA THR A 25 -24.44 -24.14 24.67
C THR A 25 -25.37 -23.34 23.76
N ARG A 26 -26.34 -24.00 23.13
CA ARG A 26 -27.56 -23.36 22.59
C ARG A 26 -28.77 -23.90 23.34
N VAL A 27 -29.60 -22.99 23.87
CA VAL A 27 -30.93 -23.33 24.38
C VAL A 27 -31.92 -23.32 23.20
N ALA A 28 -32.68 -24.41 23.06
CA ALA A 28 -33.78 -24.51 22.13
C ALA A 28 -35.10 -24.54 22.91
N LEU A 29 -36.13 -23.87 22.38
CA LEU A 29 -37.52 -24.16 22.67
C LEU A 29 -38.18 -24.57 21.35
N GLY A 30 -38.55 -25.84 21.27
CA GLY A 30 -39.13 -26.42 20.07
C GLY A 30 -40.64 -26.28 20.01
N PHE A 31 -41.19 -26.23 18.80
CA PHE A 31 -42.55 -26.68 18.54
C PHE A 31 -42.51 -27.76 17.46
N GLY A 32 -43.35 -28.78 17.64
CA GLY A 32 -43.24 -30.07 16.97
C GLY A 32 -43.57 -30.07 15.48
N ALA A 33 -43.10 -31.12 14.81
CA ALA A 33 -43.27 -31.35 13.39
C ALA A 33 -44.73 -31.61 12.97
N LEU A 34 -45.10 -31.07 11.81
CA LEU A 34 -45.82 -31.84 10.80
C LEU A 34 -44.96 -31.86 9.54
N GLY A 35 -44.52 -33.05 9.14
CA GLY A 35 -43.56 -33.23 8.06
C GLY A 35 -44.19 -33.14 6.68
N PHE A 36 -43.45 -32.58 5.73
CA PHE A 36 -43.64 -32.85 4.30
C PHE A 36 -42.39 -33.55 3.78
N GLY A 37 -42.56 -34.81 3.36
CA GLY A 37 -41.50 -35.61 2.76
C GLY A 37 -41.11 -35.09 1.37
N ALA A 38 -39.88 -35.41 0.95
CA ALA A 38 -39.39 -35.04 -0.37
C ALA A 38 -40.15 -35.76 -1.49
N LEU A 39 -40.66 -35.00 -2.45
CA LEU A 39 -40.99 -35.48 -3.79
C LEU A 39 -40.40 -34.49 -4.81
N GLY A 40 -39.86 -35.05 -5.90
CA GLY A 40 -38.86 -34.38 -6.74
C GLY A 40 -39.41 -33.30 -7.69
N PHE A 41 -38.47 -32.54 -8.25
CA PHE A 41 -38.72 -31.67 -9.40
C PHE A 41 -39.19 -32.49 -10.61
N GLY A 42 -40.47 -32.37 -10.95
CA GLY A 42 -41.07 -32.86 -12.19
C GLY A 42 -42.15 -31.88 -12.61
N ALA A 43 -42.12 -31.43 -13.88
CA ALA A 43 -42.93 -30.32 -14.34
C ALA A 43 -44.45 -30.60 -14.26
N LEU A 44 -45.21 -29.73 -13.56
CA LEU A 44 -46.66 -29.50 -13.76
C LEU A 44 -47.18 -28.34 -12.87
N GLY A 45 -48.00 -27.46 -13.45
CA GLY A 45 -49.06 -26.74 -12.70
C GLY A 45 -48.77 -25.35 -12.10
N PHE A 46 -49.01 -24.30 -12.90
CA PHE A 46 -49.10 -22.88 -12.46
C PHE A 46 -50.23 -22.58 -11.42
N GLY A 47 -51.04 -23.56 -11.03
CA GLY A 47 -52.28 -23.34 -10.26
C GLY A 47 -52.14 -23.29 -8.73
N ALA A 48 -51.25 -24.08 -8.12
CA ALA A 48 -51.23 -24.26 -6.65
C ALA A 48 -50.78 -23.01 -5.88
N LEU A 49 -49.78 -22.29 -6.38
CA LEU A 49 -49.29 -21.02 -5.81
C LEU A 49 -50.27 -19.86 -6.04
N GLY A 50 -51.01 -19.90 -7.15
CA GLY A 50 -52.18 -19.05 -7.35
C GLY A 50 -53.20 -19.25 -6.23
N PHE A 51 -53.49 -20.50 -5.85
CA PHE A 51 -54.45 -20.83 -4.79
C PHE A 51 -54.07 -20.31 -3.40
N VAL A 52 -52.79 -20.35 -3.02
CA VAL A 52 -52.32 -19.81 -1.72
C VAL A 52 -52.34 -18.28 -1.72
N ALA A 53 -51.89 -17.64 -2.81
CA ALA A 53 -51.98 -16.19 -2.95
C ALA A 53 -53.45 -15.72 -3.00
N LEU A 54 -54.33 -16.46 -3.68
CA LEU A 54 -55.76 -16.18 -3.75
C LEU A 54 -56.45 -16.41 -2.40
N ARG A 55 -56.02 -17.37 -1.58
CA ARG A 55 -56.51 -17.52 -0.20
C ARG A 55 -56.05 -16.39 0.72
N PHE A 56 -54.83 -15.88 0.54
CA PHE A 56 -54.35 -14.72 1.30
C PHE A 56 -55.03 -13.42 0.84
N VAL A 57 -55.24 -13.24 -0.47
CA VAL A 57 -56.03 -12.15 -1.05
C VAL A 57 -57.50 -12.28 -0.67
N ALA A 58 -58.06 -13.49 -0.57
CA ALA A 58 -59.43 -13.70 -0.09
C ALA A 58 -59.57 -13.42 1.40
N LEU A 59 -58.58 -13.75 2.23
CA LEU A 59 -58.54 -13.38 3.66
C LEU A 59 -58.44 -11.86 3.84
N ILE A 60 -57.60 -11.19 3.04
CA ILE A 60 -57.47 -9.73 3.03
C ILE A 60 -58.74 -9.08 2.46
N ALA A 61 -59.37 -9.64 1.42
CA ALA A 61 -60.64 -9.18 0.89
C ALA A 61 -61.78 -9.39 1.90
N LEU A 62 -61.77 -10.47 2.68
CA LEU A 62 -62.70 -10.69 3.79
C LEU A 62 -62.52 -9.59 4.87
N LEU A 63 -61.27 -9.25 5.22
CA LEU A 63 -60.93 -8.16 6.13
C LEU A 63 -61.33 -6.78 5.59
N VAL A 64 -61.12 -6.51 4.30
CA VAL A 64 -61.57 -5.28 3.62
C VAL A 64 -63.10 -5.21 3.57
N THR A 65 -63.78 -6.35 3.36
CA THR A 65 -65.25 -6.43 3.38
C THR A 65 -65.80 -6.24 4.80
N PHE A 66 -65.05 -6.62 5.83
CA PHE A 66 -65.34 -6.29 7.24
C PHE A 66 -65.05 -4.81 7.61
N CYS A 67 -64.20 -4.12 6.85
CA CYS A 67 -63.87 -2.70 7.05
C CYS A 67 -64.70 -1.74 6.18
N LEU A 68 -65.36 -2.25 5.14
CA LEU A 68 -66.40 -1.55 4.41
C LEU A 68 -67.65 -1.53 5.30
N PRO A 69 -68.16 -0.37 5.75
CA PRO A 69 -69.46 -0.33 6.37
C PRO A 69 -70.49 -0.75 5.32
N GLY A 70 -71.14 -1.89 5.55
CA GLY A 70 -72.33 -2.24 4.80
C GLY A 70 -73.31 -1.07 4.89
N THR A 71 -73.87 -0.66 3.76
CA THR A 71 -74.91 0.37 3.74
C THR A 71 -76.10 -0.13 4.55
N ALA A 72 -76.15 0.30 5.81
CA ALA A 72 -77.35 0.25 6.63
C ALA A 72 -78.36 1.23 6.00
N THR A 73 -78.99 0.77 4.92
CA THR A 73 -80.25 1.32 4.48
C THR A 73 -81.18 1.31 5.68
N ALA A 74 -81.81 2.45 5.95
CA ALA A 74 -82.94 2.51 6.87
C ALA A 74 -84.11 1.75 6.23
N ALA A 75 -84.05 0.41 6.31
CA ALA A 75 -85.10 -0.47 5.85
C ALA A 75 -86.28 -0.34 6.82
N THR A 76 -87.29 0.39 6.37
CA THR A 76 -88.61 0.47 6.99
C THR A 76 -89.16 -0.93 7.23
N ALA A 77 -89.18 -1.36 8.50
CA ALA A 77 -89.83 -2.60 8.90
C ALA A 77 -91.36 -2.38 8.94
N ALA A 78 -92.02 -2.63 7.81
CA ALA A 78 -93.47 -2.66 7.70
C ALA A 78 -93.93 -3.83 6.82
N THR A 79 -94.98 -4.53 7.27
CA THR A 79 -95.77 -5.60 6.61
C THR A 79 -95.23 -7.05 6.59
N GLY A 80 -96.12 -8.02 6.88
CA GLY A 80 -95.93 -9.48 6.72
C GLY A 80 -95.60 -10.25 8.02
N THR A 81 -96.48 -10.39 9.01
CA THR A 81 -97.71 -11.24 9.06
C THR A 81 -97.46 -12.76 8.99
N THR A 82 -97.24 -13.40 10.15
CA THR A 82 -97.68 -14.78 10.47
C THR A 82 -97.99 -14.88 11.96
N ALA A 83 -98.89 -15.79 12.35
CA ALA A 83 -99.64 -15.69 13.60
C ALA A 83 -99.20 -16.65 14.73
N ALA A 84 -99.28 -16.12 15.96
CA ALA A 84 -99.72 -16.80 17.19
C ALA A 84 -98.74 -17.80 17.89
N PRO A 85 -98.91 -18.06 19.22
CA PRO A 85 -99.99 -17.59 20.10
C PRO A 85 -99.59 -16.57 21.18
N SER A 86 -100.63 -15.96 21.75
CA SER A 86 -100.62 -14.96 22.80
C SER A 86 -100.32 -15.51 24.20
N THR A 87 -99.47 -14.82 24.97
CA THR A 87 -99.58 -14.73 26.44
C THR A 87 -99.31 -13.30 26.93
N ASN A 88 -100.26 -12.78 27.72
CA ASN A 88 -100.17 -11.53 28.48
C ASN A 88 -98.82 -11.41 29.22
N THR A 89 -98.06 -10.32 29.15
CA THR A 89 -98.37 -9.01 29.73
C THR A 89 -97.25 -8.05 29.33
N ALA A 90 -97.57 -6.79 29.03
CA ALA A 90 -96.55 -5.76 28.95
C ALA A 90 -96.03 -5.47 30.37
N PRO A 91 -94.71 -5.53 30.64
CA PRO A 91 -94.18 -4.94 31.86
C PRO A 91 -94.33 -3.42 31.74
N ALA A 92 -95.15 -2.84 32.62
CA ALA A 92 -95.21 -1.39 32.77
C ALA A 92 -93.79 -0.84 32.99
N ALA A 93 -93.51 0.34 32.44
CA ALA A 93 -92.21 0.98 32.58
C ALA A 93 -91.94 1.30 34.05
N VAL A 94 -91.20 0.41 34.73
CA VAL A 94 -90.71 0.64 36.09
C VAL A 94 -89.77 1.83 36.02
N GLN A 95 -90.22 2.97 36.54
CA GLN A 95 -89.35 4.09 36.87
C GLN A 95 -88.45 3.65 38.03
N THR A 96 -87.33 2.99 37.71
CA THR A 96 -86.24 2.81 38.66
C THR A 96 -85.81 4.19 39.15
N ALA A 97 -85.82 4.39 40.47
CA ALA A 97 -85.42 5.65 41.08
C ALA A 97 -84.04 6.10 40.56
N PRO A 98 -83.81 7.41 40.36
CA PRO A 98 -82.54 7.89 39.82
C PRO A 98 -81.38 7.45 40.71
N THR A 99 -80.47 6.66 40.15
CA THR A 99 -79.25 6.22 40.84
C THR A 99 -78.30 7.42 40.94
N PHE A 100 -78.18 8.00 42.13
CA PHE A 100 -77.27 9.11 42.35
C PHE A 100 -75.83 8.62 42.46
N ILE A 101 -74.91 9.35 41.81
CA ILE A 101 -73.48 9.19 41.96
C ILE A 101 -73.05 10.08 43.13
N ASP A 102 -72.46 9.48 44.15
CA ASP A 102 -71.80 10.20 45.25
C ASP A 102 -70.51 10.85 44.75
N LEU A 103 -70.43 12.18 44.75
CA LEU A 103 -69.22 12.90 44.34
C LEU A 103 -68.12 12.94 45.41
N ALA A 104 -68.46 12.72 46.69
CA ALA A 104 -67.47 12.66 47.76
C ALA A 104 -66.65 11.38 47.65
N ASP A 105 -67.32 10.22 47.63
CA ASP A 105 -66.69 8.88 47.61
C ASP A 105 -66.29 8.40 46.20
N ALA A 106 -66.63 9.13 45.13
CA ALA A 106 -66.26 8.74 43.76
C ALA A 106 -64.73 8.55 43.60
N PRO A 107 -64.27 7.42 43.01
CA PRO A 107 -62.87 7.26 42.65
C PRO A 107 -62.46 8.25 41.56
N SER A 108 -61.15 8.42 41.37
CA SER A 108 -60.58 9.38 40.44
C SER A 108 -59.53 8.69 39.57
N PRO A 109 -59.78 8.45 38.26
CA PRO A 109 -61.04 8.72 37.54
C PRO A 109 -62.15 7.70 37.81
N LEU A 110 -63.40 8.17 37.84
CA LEU A 110 -64.60 7.34 37.72
C LEU A 110 -65.10 7.39 36.27
N LYS A 111 -65.01 6.28 35.53
CA LYS A 111 -65.62 6.13 34.20
C LYS A 111 -67.16 6.03 34.35
N LEU A 112 -67.89 6.80 33.54
CA LEU A 112 -69.35 6.90 33.56
C LEU A 112 -70.02 6.08 32.44
N ASP A 113 -69.58 4.82 32.26
CA ASP A 113 -69.98 3.94 31.16
C ASP A 113 -71.31 3.18 31.42
N ARG A 114 -71.86 3.25 32.64
CA ARG A 114 -73.08 2.51 33.06
C ARG A 114 -74.08 3.33 33.87
N GLN A 115 -73.65 4.47 34.41
CA GLN A 115 -74.39 5.31 35.35
C GLN A 115 -75.19 6.42 34.64
N LEU A 116 -75.02 6.57 33.33
CA LEU A 116 -75.67 7.57 32.50
C LEU A 116 -76.79 6.96 31.66
N ARG A 117 -77.70 7.83 31.21
CA ARG A 117 -78.67 7.51 30.16
C ARG A 117 -78.33 8.30 28.91
N LEU A 118 -78.59 7.72 27.74
CA LEU A 118 -78.36 8.28 26.41
C LEU A 118 -79.68 8.45 25.66
N LEU A 119 -79.81 9.58 24.96
CA LEU A 119 -80.84 9.87 23.97
C LEU A 119 -80.14 10.33 22.69
N GLU A 120 -80.45 9.68 21.57
CA GLU A 120 -80.02 10.13 20.23
C GLU A 120 -81.09 11.06 19.65
N ASP A 121 -80.69 12.24 19.18
CA ASP A 121 -81.54 13.22 18.49
C ASP A 121 -81.09 13.34 17.01
N PRO A 122 -81.71 12.59 16.08
CA PRO A 122 -81.44 12.71 14.64
C PRO A 122 -81.83 14.07 14.05
N THR A 123 -82.70 14.84 14.71
CA THR A 123 -83.18 16.13 14.24
C THR A 123 -82.23 17.27 14.60
N ARG A 124 -81.46 17.09 15.69
CA ARG A 124 -80.53 18.04 16.33
C ARG A 124 -81.19 19.29 16.92
N ARG A 125 -82.53 19.33 16.98
CA ARG A 125 -83.33 20.51 17.32
C ARG A 125 -83.78 20.58 18.78
N LEU A 126 -83.64 19.50 19.55
CA LEU A 126 -84.05 19.52 20.96
C LEU A 126 -83.23 20.55 21.75
N ASP A 127 -83.90 21.29 22.65
CA ASP A 127 -83.23 22.03 23.74
C ASP A 127 -83.09 21.15 24.99
N ALA A 128 -82.43 21.64 26.05
CA ALA A 128 -82.17 20.86 27.26
C ALA A 128 -83.46 20.44 28.01
N THR A 129 -84.49 21.29 28.03
CA THR A 129 -85.77 21.01 28.69
C THR A 129 -86.59 20.00 27.86
N GLN A 130 -86.60 20.16 26.54
CA GLN A 130 -87.24 19.23 25.61
C GLN A 130 -86.55 17.86 25.61
N ALA A 131 -85.21 17.82 25.64
CA ALA A 131 -84.44 16.58 25.72
C ALA A 131 -84.70 15.83 27.03
N LEU A 132 -84.76 16.54 28.17
CA LEU A 132 -85.08 15.93 29.47
C LEU A 132 -86.51 15.33 29.50
N ALA A 133 -87.46 16.00 28.85
CA ALA A 133 -88.85 15.53 28.73
C ALA A 133 -89.07 14.47 27.63
N ALA A 134 -88.11 14.25 26.74
CA ALA A 134 -88.27 13.36 25.58
C ALA A 134 -88.37 11.88 25.99
N SER A 135 -89.26 11.15 25.31
CA SER A 135 -89.28 9.69 25.37
C SER A 135 -88.15 9.10 24.51
N GLY A 136 -87.40 8.14 25.05
CA GLY A 136 -86.33 7.45 24.31
C GLY A 136 -85.03 7.21 25.08
N TRP A 137 -84.85 7.79 26.26
CA TRP A 137 -83.68 7.61 27.13
C TRP A 137 -83.38 6.15 27.49
N ARG A 138 -82.28 5.61 26.97
CA ARG A 138 -81.76 4.26 27.26
C ARG A 138 -80.60 4.32 28.25
N ASN A 139 -80.38 3.29 29.06
CA ASN A 139 -79.17 3.20 29.87
C ASN A 139 -77.96 3.04 28.93
N VAL A 140 -76.85 3.74 29.24
CA VAL A 140 -75.63 3.67 28.43
C VAL A 140 -75.04 2.27 28.46
N ALA A 141 -74.63 1.79 27.28
CA ALA A 141 -73.67 0.69 27.14
C ALA A 141 -72.39 1.23 26.48
N PRO A 142 -71.19 0.70 26.79
CA PRO A 142 -69.91 1.22 26.28
C PRO A 142 -69.82 1.35 24.75
N SER A 143 -70.53 0.53 23.98
CA SER A 143 -70.59 0.62 22.52
C SER A 143 -71.42 1.80 22.01
N MET A 144 -72.47 2.22 22.72
CA MET A 144 -73.33 3.35 22.33
C MET A 144 -72.61 4.69 22.41
N LEU A 145 -71.56 4.76 23.23
CA LEU A 145 -70.69 5.92 23.38
C LEU A 145 -69.72 6.12 22.19
N ASN A 146 -69.51 5.08 21.38
CA ASN A 146 -68.62 5.07 20.23
C ASN A 146 -69.41 4.87 18.93
N ALA A 147 -70.36 5.78 18.66
CA ALA A 147 -71.29 5.69 17.53
C ALA A 147 -70.64 5.93 16.14
N GLY A 148 -69.34 6.24 16.09
CA GLY A 148 -68.65 6.51 14.83
C GLY A 148 -69.15 7.80 14.17
N TYR A 149 -69.19 7.84 12.84
CA TYR A 149 -69.69 9.02 12.10
C TYR A 149 -71.23 9.07 12.06
N SER A 150 -71.89 9.56 13.11
CA SER A 150 -73.36 9.82 13.14
C SER A 150 -73.73 11.29 12.80
N ARG A 151 -74.95 11.52 12.28
CA ARG A 151 -75.51 12.85 11.97
C ARG A 151 -76.37 13.41 13.11
N SER A 152 -76.62 12.60 14.14
CA SER A 152 -77.45 12.94 15.29
C SER A 152 -76.67 13.76 16.33
N ALA A 153 -77.39 14.52 17.15
CA ALA A 153 -76.85 15.03 18.40
C ALA A 153 -77.05 13.97 19.49
N PHE A 154 -76.07 13.78 20.37
CA PHE A 154 -76.15 12.82 21.46
C PHE A 154 -76.35 13.55 22.78
N TRP A 155 -77.41 13.20 23.49
CA TRP A 155 -77.74 13.71 24.80
C TRP A 155 -77.43 12.66 25.85
N LEU A 156 -76.63 13.01 26.85
CA LEU A 156 -76.39 12.20 28.05
C LEU A 156 -76.98 12.89 29.27
N THR A 157 -77.55 12.13 30.20
CA THR A 157 -78.02 12.64 31.49
C THR A 157 -77.51 11.77 32.64
N GLY A 158 -77.21 12.41 33.77
CA GLY A 158 -76.79 11.75 35.01
C GLY A 158 -77.25 12.52 36.25
N HIS A 159 -77.29 11.83 37.38
CA HIS A 159 -77.69 12.40 38.67
C HIS A 159 -76.52 12.27 39.65
N VAL A 160 -76.19 13.36 40.33
CA VAL A 160 -75.07 13.46 41.27
C VAL A 160 -75.55 14.04 42.60
N SER A 161 -74.88 13.67 43.68
CA SER A 161 -75.17 14.17 45.03
C SER A 161 -73.90 14.31 45.85
N ASN A 162 -73.91 15.24 46.79
CA ASN A 162 -72.89 15.34 47.83
C ASN A 162 -73.50 15.02 49.20
N PRO A 163 -73.40 13.77 49.69
CA PRO A 163 -73.88 13.38 51.02
C PRO A 163 -72.90 13.74 52.15
N SER A 164 -71.74 14.31 51.84
CA SER A 164 -70.73 14.70 52.84
C SER A 164 -71.04 16.05 53.49
N ASN A 165 -70.32 16.37 54.57
CA ASN A 165 -70.45 17.63 55.32
C ASN A 165 -69.60 18.78 54.74
N GLU A 166 -68.85 18.54 53.65
CA GLU A 166 -67.95 19.52 53.03
C GLU A 166 -68.37 19.79 51.57
N PRO A 167 -68.12 21.00 51.01
CA PRO A 167 -68.40 21.26 49.60
C PRO A 167 -67.44 20.47 48.69
N VAL A 168 -67.99 19.70 47.77
CA VAL A 168 -67.19 18.83 46.89
C VAL A 168 -67.18 19.38 45.47
N THR A 169 -65.99 19.48 44.87
CA THR A 169 -65.81 19.82 43.45
C THR A 169 -65.20 18.65 42.68
N ARG A 170 -65.86 18.23 41.60
CA ARG A 170 -65.35 17.24 40.64
C ARG A 170 -65.37 17.82 39.23
N TRP A 171 -64.46 17.36 38.39
CA TRP A 171 -64.39 17.77 36.98
C TRP A 171 -64.93 16.66 36.09
N LEU A 172 -65.95 16.96 35.28
CA LEU A 172 -66.50 16.08 34.27
C LEU A 172 -65.74 16.29 32.95
N SER A 173 -64.82 15.39 32.62
CA SER A 173 -64.24 15.31 31.27
C SER A 173 -65.17 14.50 30.37
N VAL A 174 -65.38 14.95 29.13
CA VAL A 174 -66.34 14.38 28.17
C VAL A 174 -65.68 13.43 27.15
N GLY A 175 -64.36 13.29 27.21
CA GLY A 175 -63.59 12.38 26.34
C GLY A 175 -62.76 13.13 25.31
N ILE A 176 -62.83 12.72 24.03
CA ILE A 176 -61.86 13.11 23.00
C ILE A 176 -61.86 14.62 22.67
N VAL A 177 -60.71 15.11 22.20
CA VAL A 177 -60.51 16.50 21.74
C VAL A 177 -61.26 16.84 20.44
N ARG A 178 -61.71 15.82 19.70
CA ARG A 178 -62.30 15.97 18.35
C ARG A 178 -63.80 16.30 18.35
N LEU A 179 -64.39 16.60 19.51
CA LEU A 179 -65.80 17.02 19.63
C LEU A 179 -65.94 18.51 19.29
N GLU A 180 -66.91 18.87 18.44
CA GLU A 180 -67.02 20.24 17.90
C GLU A 180 -67.82 21.16 18.83
N ASP A 181 -69.03 20.76 19.21
CA ASP A 181 -69.94 21.50 20.10
C ASP A 181 -70.37 20.59 21.24
N VAL A 182 -69.84 20.87 22.42
CA VAL A 182 -70.14 20.14 23.67
C VAL A 182 -70.80 21.13 24.62
N ARG A 183 -72.05 20.87 25.01
CA ARG A 183 -72.81 21.75 25.91
C ARG A 183 -73.20 21.01 27.17
N PHE A 184 -72.90 21.59 28.31
CA PHE A 184 -73.24 21.06 29.62
C PHE A 184 -74.29 21.96 30.27
N TYR A 185 -75.30 21.34 30.88
CA TYR A 185 -76.43 21.99 31.53
C TYR A 185 -76.56 21.46 32.95
N ALA A 186 -76.44 22.35 33.94
CA ALA A 186 -76.65 22.02 35.36
C ALA A 186 -78.11 22.27 35.72
N MET A 187 -78.86 21.22 36.08
CA MET A 187 -80.26 21.31 36.50
C MET A 187 -80.36 21.04 38.02
N PRO A 188 -80.75 22.02 38.85
CA PRO A 188 -81.07 21.78 40.25
C PRO A 188 -82.09 20.65 40.39
N PHE A 189 -81.95 19.78 41.38
CA PHE A 189 -82.81 18.59 41.47
C PHE A 189 -84.30 18.95 41.56
N GLY A 190 -85.11 18.46 40.61
CA GLY A 190 -86.53 18.79 40.46
C GLY A 190 -86.84 19.97 39.51
N SER A 191 -85.83 20.73 39.06
CA SER A 191 -85.98 21.77 38.05
C SER A 191 -85.99 21.20 36.62
N THR A 192 -86.80 21.78 35.74
CA THR A 192 -86.78 21.55 34.29
C THR A 192 -86.07 22.65 33.51
N GLN A 193 -85.51 23.66 34.18
CA GLN A 193 -84.67 24.71 33.61
C GLN A 193 -83.22 24.61 34.11
N PRO A 194 -82.21 24.85 33.26
CA PRO A 194 -80.81 24.88 33.66
C PRO A 194 -80.51 26.13 34.50
N ALA A 195 -79.77 25.95 35.59
CA ALA A 195 -79.17 27.04 36.36
C ALA A 195 -77.90 27.55 35.65
N ASP A 196 -76.96 26.63 35.37
CA ASP A 196 -75.74 26.93 34.64
C ASP A 196 -75.73 26.26 33.27
N THR A 197 -75.18 26.94 32.27
CA THR A 197 -74.94 26.39 30.93
C THR A 197 -73.52 26.72 30.48
N TRP A 198 -72.74 25.69 30.19
CA TRP A 198 -71.38 25.81 29.71
C TRP A 198 -71.25 25.25 28.29
N ARG A 199 -70.33 25.83 27.50
CA ARG A 199 -70.03 25.39 26.14
C ARG A 199 -68.53 25.18 25.96
N ALA A 200 -68.18 24.07 25.31
CA ALA A 200 -66.81 23.66 25.01
C ALA A 200 -66.78 22.93 23.65
N GLY A 201 -65.65 22.31 23.33
CA GLY A 201 -65.32 21.81 21.99
C GLY A 201 -64.59 22.87 21.16
N HIS A 202 -63.98 22.47 20.05
CA HIS A 202 -63.09 23.34 19.27
C HIS A 202 -63.82 24.39 18.40
N THR A 203 -65.15 24.45 18.45
CA THR A 203 -65.94 25.56 17.86
C THR A 203 -65.98 26.80 18.76
N VAL A 204 -65.49 26.69 20.00
CA VAL A 204 -65.40 27.78 20.98
C VAL A 204 -63.91 28.01 21.29
N PRO A 205 -63.41 29.26 21.28
CA PRO A 205 -62.05 29.61 21.69
C PRO A 205 -61.69 29.07 23.08
N LEU A 206 -60.45 28.59 23.26
CA LEU A 206 -60.04 27.83 24.45
C LEU A 206 -60.05 28.65 25.75
N ASP A 207 -59.95 29.97 25.65
CA ASP A 207 -60.06 30.91 26.77
C ASP A 207 -61.50 31.10 27.28
N GLN A 208 -62.50 30.72 26.49
CA GLN A 208 -63.92 30.69 26.87
C GLN A 208 -64.35 29.34 27.44
N HIS A 209 -63.47 28.33 27.48
CA HIS A 209 -63.79 27.03 28.09
C HIS A 209 -63.76 27.16 29.62
N PRO A 210 -64.65 26.47 30.37
CA PRO A 210 -64.70 26.56 31.83
C PRO A 210 -63.38 26.16 32.51
N ILE A 211 -62.69 25.19 31.91
CA ILE A 211 -61.36 24.73 32.29
C ILE A 211 -60.54 24.64 31.00
N MET A 212 -59.44 25.39 30.92
CA MET A 212 -58.49 25.27 29.81
C MET A 212 -57.83 23.89 29.82
N SER A 213 -58.28 23.01 28.92
CA SER A 213 -57.81 21.63 28.71
C SER A 213 -57.85 21.30 27.21
N GLU A 214 -57.13 20.27 26.79
CA GLU A 214 -57.29 19.69 25.44
C GLU A 214 -58.68 19.04 25.26
N THR A 215 -59.24 18.48 26.32
CA THR A 215 -60.58 17.86 26.31
C THR A 215 -61.65 18.85 26.77
N SER A 216 -62.92 18.60 26.45
CA SER A 216 -64.02 19.36 27.04
C SER A 216 -64.22 18.93 28.50
N VAL A 217 -63.96 19.84 29.45
CA VAL A 217 -64.04 19.59 30.90
C VAL A 217 -64.93 20.63 31.57
N PHE A 218 -65.85 20.18 32.41
CA PHE A 218 -66.82 21.01 33.12
C PHE A 218 -66.67 20.84 34.64
N PRO A 219 -66.51 21.93 35.42
CA PRO A 219 -66.52 21.83 36.87
C PRO A 219 -67.94 21.63 37.39
N ILE A 220 -68.11 20.71 38.34
CA ILE A 220 -69.34 20.53 39.12
C ILE A 220 -68.97 20.68 40.59
N THR A 221 -69.52 21.69 41.25
CA THR A 221 -69.37 21.95 42.69
C THR A 221 -70.73 21.78 43.35
N LEU A 222 -70.81 20.97 44.41
CA LEU A 222 -72.03 20.73 45.19
C LEU A 222 -71.79 21.05 46.67
N LEU A 223 -72.70 21.80 47.28
CA LEU A 223 -72.74 22.04 48.71
C LEU A 223 -73.15 20.77 49.48
N PRO A 224 -72.89 20.70 50.81
CA PRO A 224 -73.33 19.59 51.66
C PRO A 224 -74.84 19.30 51.52
N GLY A 225 -75.18 18.05 51.23
CA GLY A 225 -76.56 17.58 51.03
C GLY A 225 -77.17 17.88 49.65
N GLU A 226 -76.47 18.63 48.78
CA GLU A 226 -77.01 19.07 47.49
C GLU A 226 -77.11 17.92 46.47
N ARG A 227 -78.08 18.05 45.54
CA ARG A 227 -78.34 17.11 44.44
C ARG A 227 -78.52 17.87 43.14
N LEU A 228 -77.89 17.38 42.07
CA LEU A 228 -77.92 17.98 40.74
C LEU A 228 -78.20 16.90 39.69
N THR A 229 -79.01 17.25 38.69
CA THR A 229 -79.11 16.50 37.45
C THR A 229 -78.34 17.25 36.38
N PHE A 230 -77.44 16.60 35.67
CA PHE A 230 -76.72 17.25 34.57
C PHE A 230 -77.14 16.65 33.23
N LEU A 231 -77.26 17.51 32.22
CA LEU A 231 -77.40 17.10 30.82
C LEU A 231 -76.18 17.54 30.02
N LEU A 232 -75.82 16.71 29.06
CA LEU A 232 -74.68 16.91 28.18
C LEU A 232 -75.11 16.67 26.74
N ARG A 233 -75.02 17.69 25.88
CA ARG A 233 -75.26 17.60 24.43
C ARG A 233 -73.91 17.55 23.71
N VAL A 234 -73.70 16.53 22.89
CA VAL A 234 -72.52 16.38 22.02
C VAL A 234 -72.96 16.36 20.56
N GLU A 235 -72.39 17.27 19.76
CA GLU A 235 -72.52 17.28 18.30
C GLU A 235 -71.13 17.39 17.65
N THR A 236 -70.86 16.54 16.64
CA THR A 236 -69.62 16.60 15.86
C THR A 236 -69.82 16.08 14.43
N ARG A 237 -69.07 16.61 13.46
CA ARG A 237 -68.99 16.08 12.09
C ARG A 237 -67.88 15.03 11.96
N SER A 238 -67.01 14.92 12.96
CA SER A 238 -65.99 13.87 13.10
C SER A 238 -66.60 12.55 13.60
N SER A 239 -65.76 11.58 13.96
CA SER A 239 -66.21 10.34 14.62
C SER A 239 -66.57 10.61 16.09
N VAL A 240 -67.78 10.22 16.48
CA VAL A 240 -68.33 10.33 17.83
C VAL A 240 -67.73 9.23 18.72
N SER A 241 -66.88 9.64 19.66
CA SER A 241 -66.50 8.85 20.84
C SER A 241 -66.64 9.75 22.06
N ILE A 242 -67.47 9.34 23.01
CA ILE A 242 -67.80 10.10 24.22
C ILE A 242 -67.32 9.27 25.41
N VAL A 243 -66.35 9.77 26.17
CA VAL A 243 -65.75 9.00 27.28
C VAL A 243 -65.91 9.82 28.57
N PRO A 244 -67.13 9.84 29.15
CA PRO A 244 -67.45 10.69 30.28
C PRO A 244 -66.78 10.15 31.54
N GLN A 245 -66.05 11.01 32.25
CA GLN A 245 -65.27 10.65 33.44
C GLN A 245 -65.32 11.75 34.49
N PHE A 246 -65.56 11.39 35.75
CA PHE A 246 -65.33 12.30 36.88
C PHE A 246 -63.89 12.17 37.39
N TRP A 247 -63.29 13.32 37.68
CA TRP A 247 -61.95 13.47 38.24
C TRP A 247 -61.94 14.40 39.45
N GLN A 248 -60.99 14.22 40.36
CA GLN A 248 -60.54 15.32 41.21
C GLN A 248 -59.70 16.31 40.38
N PRO A 249 -59.74 17.62 40.67
CA PRO A 249 -58.99 18.63 39.90
C PRO A 249 -57.49 18.34 39.77
N ASP A 250 -56.84 17.95 40.88
CA ASP A 250 -55.40 17.72 40.91
C ASP A 250 -54.99 16.45 40.14
N ASP A 251 -55.74 15.35 40.31
CA ASP A 251 -55.52 14.11 39.54
C ASP A 251 -55.68 14.34 38.03
N PHE A 252 -56.68 15.13 37.63
CA PHE A 252 -56.87 15.48 36.23
C PHE A 252 -55.66 16.24 35.69
N ARG A 253 -55.20 17.29 36.41
CA ARG A 253 -54.03 18.08 35.99
C ARG A 253 -52.75 17.25 35.98
N GLN A 254 -52.55 16.35 36.93
CA GLN A 254 -51.40 15.45 36.95
C GLN A 254 -51.44 14.46 35.78
N SER A 255 -52.62 13.89 35.49
CA SER A 255 -52.83 12.97 34.37
C SER A 255 -52.64 13.67 33.01
N GLU A 256 -53.25 14.84 32.81
CA GLU A 256 -53.11 15.70 31.63
C GLU A 256 -51.63 16.05 31.39
N SER A 257 -50.94 16.59 32.41
CA SER A 257 -49.53 16.97 32.34
C SER A 257 -48.62 15.78 32.02
N ARG A 258 -48.84 14.61 32.64
CA ARG A 258 -48.08 13.37 32.35
C ARG A 258 -48.29 12.91 30.91
N ASN A 259 -49.53 12.96 30.42
CA ASN A 259 -49.86 12.55 29.05
C ASN A 259 -49.26 13.49 28.02
N ALA A 260 -49.36 14.81 28.24
CA ALA A 260 -48.73 15.83 27.41
C ALA A 260 -47.20 15.67 27.40
N MET A 261 -46.56 15.42 28.54
CA MET A 261 -45.11 15.17 28.63
C MET A 261 -44.69 13.95 27.81
N ILE A 262 -45.40 12.82 27.90
CA ILE A 262 -45.12 11.61 27.11
C ILE A 262 -45.29 11.88 25.61
N ALA A 263 -46.38 12.54 25.22
CA ALA A 263 -46.65 12.84 23.82
C ALA A 263 -45.63 13.83 23.22
N MET A 264 -45.24 14.87 23.97
CA MET A 264 -44.23 15.85 23.55
C MET A 264 -42.83 15.24 23.46
N LEU A 265 -42.48 14.31 24.37
CA LEU A 265 -41.23 13.56 24.27
C LEU A 265 -41.19 12.70 22.99
N LEU A 266 -42.28 12.01 22.67
CA LEU A 266 -42.41 11.20 21.45
C LEU A 266 -42.46 12.04 20.16
N ALA A 267 -43.07 13.22 20.20
CA ALA A 267 -43.04 14.17 19.08
C ALA A 267 -41.63 14.74 18.88
N GLY A 268 -40.93 15.10 19.96
CA GLY A 268 -39.56 15.59 19.95
C GLY A 268 -38.54 14.56 19.43
N SER A 269 -38.71 13.28 19.77
CA SER A 269 -37.87 12.21 19.21
C SER A 269 -38.11 12.03 17.70
N MET A 270 -39.37 12.05 17.25
CA MET A 270 -39.68 12.00 15.81
C MET A 270 -39.15 13.22 15.06
N LEU A 271 -39.25 14.43 15.63
CA LEU A 271 -38.71 15.64 15.01
C LEU A 271 -37.18 15.62 14.94
N SER A 272 -36.51 15.04 15.96
CA SER A 272 -35.05 14.81 15.95
C SER A 272 -34.64 13.81 14.87
N ILE A 273 -35.40 12.72 14.69
CA ILE A 273 -35.23 11.75 13.61
C ILE A 273 -35.45 12.42 12.23
N ALA A 274 -36.46 13.28 12.10
CA ALA A 274 -36.73 14.03 10.88
C ALA A 274 -35.60 15.01 10.54
N LEU A 275 -35.08 15.76 11.53
CA LEU A 275 -33.94 16.65 11.35
C LEU A 275 -32.69 15.89 10.93
N TYR A 276 -32.39 14.76 11.58
CA TYR A 276 -31.28 13.90 11.20
C TYR A 276 -31.42 13.38 9.76
N ALA A 277 -32.61 12.90 9.38
CA ALA A 277 -32.90 12.48 8.00
C ALA A 277 -32.73 13.64 7.00
N PHE A 278 -33.22 14.84 7.33
CA PHE A 278 -33.11 16.02 6.46
C PHE A 278 -31.64 16.42 6.22
N VAL A 279 -30.85 16.54 7.29
CA VAL A 279 -29.41 16.82 7.22
C VAL A 279 -28.69 15.75 6.41
N LEU A 280 -29.02 14.46 6.63
CA LEU A 280 -28.41 13.35 5.88
C LEU A 280 -28.79 13.37 4.39
N GLY A 281 -30.02 13.80 4.06
CA GLY A 281 -30.49 13.98 2.69
C GLY A 281 -29.77 15.10 1.95
N ILE A 282 -29.56 16.25 2.60
CA ILE A 282 -28.75 17.35 2.04
C ILE A 282 -27.30 16.90 1.87
N ALA A 283 -26.68 16.34 2.93
CA ALA A 283 -25.29 15.93 2.93
C ALA A 283 -24.97 14.84 1.89
N ARG A 284 -25.91 13.92 1.62
CA ARG A 284 -25.75 12.85 0.62
C ARG A 284 -26.38 13.17 -0.75
N ARG A 285 -27.08 14.30 -0.88
CA ARG A 285 -27.89 14.66 -2.07
C ARG A 285 -28.87 13.55 -2.51
N ASP A 286 -29.43 12.82 -1.55
CA ASP A 286 -30.34 11.68 -1.79
C ASP A 286 -31.78 12.04 -1.40
N PRO A 287 -32.72 12.11 -2.36
CA PRO A 287 -34.09 12.56 -2.11
C PRO A 287 -34.87 11.64 -1.17
N VAL A 288 -34.49 10.37 -1.02
CA VAL A 288 -35.18 9.42 -0.12
C VAL A 288 -35.16 9.91 1.32
N PHE A 289 -34.05 10.47 1.80
CA PHE A 289 -33.93 10.98 3.16
C PHE A 289 -34.70 12.29 3.37
N VAL A 290 -34.80 13.14 2.35
CA VAL A 290 -35.62 14.36 2.40
C VAL A 290 -37.11 14.00 2.44
N LEU A 291 -37.54 13.02 1.65
CA LEU A 291 -38.92 12.51 1.68
C LEU A 291 -39.23 11.78 2.99
N LEU A 292 -38.28 11.09 3.60
CA LEU A 292 -38.42 10.51 4.94
C LEU A 292 -38.60 11.59 6.01
N ALA A 293 -37.78 12.65 5.97
CA ALA A 293 -37.91 13.78 6.88
C ALA A 293 -39.29 14.46 6.74
N LEU A 294 -39.71 14.74 5.51
CA LEU A 294 -41.01 15.34 5.23
C LEU A 294 -42.18 14.45 5.70
N THR A 295 -42.13 13.14 5.41
CA THR A 295 -43.11 12.16 5.91
C THR A 295 -43.18 12.17 7.44
N THR A 296 -42.02 12.26 8.11
CA THR A 296 -41.94 12.26 9.58
C THR A 296 -42.51 13.57 10.16
N ILE A 297 -42.23 14.72 9.55
CA ILE A 297 -42.79 16.02 9.96
C ILE A 297 -44.30 16.05 9.80
N THR A 298 -44.84 15.57 8.67
CA THR A 298 -46.29 15.55 8.43
C THR A 298 -47.00 14.52 9.32
N GLN A 299 -46.35 13.41 9.65
CA GLN A 299 -46.85 12.44 10.64
C GLN A 299 -46.90 13.05 12.05
N VAL A 300 -45.87 13.80 12.49
CA VAL A 300 -45.90 14.51 13.78
C VAL A 300 -47.02 15.56 13.79
N ALA A 301 -47.18 16.34 12.71
CA ALA A 301 -48.26 17.30 12.59
C ALA A 301 -49.66 16.65 12.64
N GLN A 302 -49.83 15.48 11.99
CA GLN A 302 -51.05 14.66 12.08
C GLN A 302 -51.32 14.25 13.53
N ASP A 303 -50.31 13.72 14.23
CA ASP A 303 -50.50 13.19 15.58
C ASP A 303 -50.75 14.31 16.61
N MET A 304 -50.09 15.47 16.46
CA MET A 304 -50.39 16.69 17.25
C MET A 304 -51.79 17.25 16.97
N ALA A 305 -52.28 17.17 15.72
CA ALA A 305 -53.64 17.55 15.39
C ALA A 305 -54.67 16.56 15.96
N PHE A 306 -54.41 15.25 15.84
CA PHE A 306 -55.32 14.20 16.29
C PHE A 306 -55.46 14.14 17.82
N GLN A 307 -54.38 14.41 18.55
CA GLN A 307 -54.35 14.45 20.02
C GLN A 307 -54.76 15.82 20.60
N GLY A 308 -54.98 16.85 19.78
CA GLY A 308 -55.47 18.16 20.24
C GLY A 308 -54.39 19.19 20.59
N PHE A 309 -53.12 18.80 20.67
CA PHE A 309 -52.02 19.72 20.95
C PHE A 309 -51.91 20.88 19.94
N LEU A 310 -52.28 20.66 18.68
CA LEU A 310 -52.34 21.73 17.68
C LEU A 310 -53.33 22.84 18.09
N TYR A 311 -54.49 22.45 18.60
CA TYR A 311 -55.49 23.38 19.14
C TYR A 311 -54.99 24.04 20.43
N ARG A 312 -54.43 23.26 21.36
CA ARG A 312 -53.96 23.74 22.67
C ARG A 312 -52.85 24.79 22.58
N TYR A 313 -51.88 24.63 21.67
CA TYR A 313 -50.65 25.43 21.65
C TYR A 313 -50.50 26.36 20.44
N PHE A 314 -51.09 26.04 19.28
CA PHE A 314 -50.87 26.80 18.04
C PHE A 314 -52.13 27.52 17.54
N LEU A 315 -53.32 26.94 17.76
CA LEU A 315 -54.60 27.47 17.27
C LEU A 315 -55.66 27.62 18.39
N PRO A 316 -55.35 28.26 19.54
CA PRO A 316 -56.26 28.32 20.70
C PRO A 316 -57.56 29.09 20.42
N GLN A 317 -57.60 29.89 19.36
CA GLN A 317 -58.81 30.62 18.90
C GLN A 317 -59.88 29.72 18.27
N GLY A 318 -59.62 28.41 18.10
CA GLY A 318 -60.53 27.51 17.42
C GLY A 318 -60.49 27.67 15.89
N GLY A 319 -61.55 27.24 15.23
CA GLY A 319 -61.75 27.41 13.78
C GLY A 319 -61.74 26.11 12.97
N GLU A 320 -62.23 26.20 11.73
CA GLU A 320 -62.56 25.02 10.91
C GLU A 320 -61.33 24.16 10.54
N PHE A 321 -60.14 24.75 10.46
CA PHE A 321 -58.93 24.03 10.13
C PHE A 321 -58.57 22.95 11.18
N ILE A 322 -58.90 23.12 12.46
CA ILE A 322 -58.57 22.15 13.52
C ILE A 322 -59.23 20.79 13.24
N VAL A 323 -60.47 20.79 12.76
CA VAL A 323 -61.21 19.55 12.42
C VAL A 323 -60.61 18.90 11.18
N ARG A 324 -60.20 19.71 10.20
CA ARG A 324 -59.62 19.28 8.92
C ARG A 324 -58.16 18.81 9.05
N ALA A 325 -57.39 19.35 9.99
CA ALA A 325 -55.95 19.17 10.12
C ALA A 325 -55.50 17.70 10.24
N PRO A 326 -56.13 16.81 11.05
CA PRO A 326 -55.74 15.40 11.11
C PRO A 326 -55.84 14.70 9.74
N SER A 327 -56.94 14.90 9.02
CA SER A 327 -57.12 14.33 7.67
C SER A 327 -56.17 14.96 6.65
N PHE A 328 -55.93 16.27 6.74
CA PHE A 328 -55.03 16.99 5.83
C PHE A 328 -53.59 16.50 5.96
N PHE A 329 -53.04 16.50 7.17
CA PHE A 329 -51.67 15.99 7.40
C PHE A 329 -51.55 14.49 7.09
N SER A 330 -52.61 13.70 7.28
CA SER A 330 -52.64 12.29 6.89
C SER A 330 -52.56 12.10 5.36
N THR A 331 -53.36 12.85 4.58
CA THR A 331 -53.27 12.81 3.09
C THR A 331 -51.88 13.18 2.58
N LEU A 332 -51.28 14.22 3.16
CA LEU A 332 -49.94 14.67 2.78
C LEU A 332 -48.88 13.62 3.14
N THR A 333 -48.97 13.03 4.33
CA THR A 333 -48.08 11.95 4.79
C THR A 333 -48.17 10.74 3.85
N ALA A 334 -49.37 10.30 3.48
CA ALA A 334 -49.57 9.17 2.58
C ALA A 334 -49.02 9.42 1.16
N GLY A 335 -49.17 10.65 0.65
CA GLY A 335 -48.61 11.07 -0.64
C GLY A 335 -47.07 11.07 -0.65
N VAL A 336 -46.46 11.74 0.33
CA VAL A 336 -44.98 11.83 0.45
C VAL A 336 -44.37 10.45 0.74
N PHE A 337 -44.99 9.65 1.60
CA PHE A 337 -44.57 8.28 1.89
C PHE A 337 -44.62 7.40 0.63
N SER A 338 -45.65 7.54 -0.21
CA SER A 338 -45.73 6.82 -1.49
C SER A 338 -44.56 7.16 -2.41
N ALA A 339 -44.22 8.45 -2.54
CA ALA A 339 -43.07 8.89 -3.33
C ALA A 339 -41.75 8.32 -2.79
N MET A 340 -41.54 8.39 -1.46
CA MET A 340 -40.37 7.82 -0.79
C MET A 340 -40.24 6.32 -1.05
N LEU A 341 -41.33 5.58 -0.88
CA LEU A 341 -41.36 4.12 -0.99
C LEU A 341 -41.08 3.67 -2.42
N MET A 342 -41.62 4.35 -3.43
CA MET A 342 -41.37 4.04 -4.85
C MET A 342 -39.89 4.17 -5.22
N ILE A 343 -39.25 5.28 -4.83
CA ILE A 343 -37.85 5.57 -5.14
C ILE A 343 -36.91 4.64 -4.35
N PHE A 344 -37.12 4.50 -3.04
CA PHE A 344 -36.24 3.69 -2.18
C PHE A 344 -36.25 2.20 -2.54
N THR A 345 -37.40 1.67 -2.95
CA THR A 345 -37.53 0.26 -3.34
C THR A 345 -37.07 -0.03 -4.76
N GLY A 346 -36.97 1.00 -5.61
CA GLY A 346 -36.71 0.86 -7.05
C GLY A 346 -37.93 0.43 -7.88
N LEU A 347 -39.14 0.47 -7.30
CA LEU A 347 -40.39 0.09 -7.99
C LEU A 347 -40.71 0.99 -9.19
N GLU A 348 -40.15 2.20 -9.25
CA GLU A 348 -40.15 3.09 -10.43
C GLU A 348 -39.62 2.42 -11.72
N ARG A 349 -38.80 1.36 -11.59
CA ARG A 349 -38.26 0.58 -12.72
C ARG A 349 -39.29 -0.41 -13.28
N VAL A 350 -40.39 -0.66 -12.57
CA VAL A 350 -41.51 -1.50 -13.02
C VAL A 350 -42.63 -0.59 -13.50
N THR A 351 -42.94 -0.64 -14.79
CA THR A 351 -43.91 0.27 -15.45
C THR A 351 -45.27 0.33 -14.76
N LEU A 352 -45.84 -0.82 -14.39
CA LEU A 352 -47.10 -0.91 -13.66
C LEU A 352 -47.06 -0.17 -12.32
N TRP A 353 -46.04 -0.43 -11.49
CA TRP A 353 -45.93 0.19 -10.18
C TRP A 353 -45.62 1.68 -10.27
N ARG A 354 -44.80 2.12 -11.22
CA ARG A 354 -44.56 3.55 -11.46
C ARG A 354 -45.87 4.30 -11.73
N TRP A 355 -46.72 3.79 -12.63
CA TRP A 355 -48.03 4.40 -12.91
C TRP A 355 -48.96 4.38 -11.70
N ILE A 356 -49.05 3.25 -10.97
CA ILE A 356 -49.88 3.14 -9.76
C ILE A 356 -49.44 4.14 -8.70
N TYR A 357 -48.15 4.24 -8.39
CA TYR A 357 -47.64 5.17 -7.38
C TYR A 357 -47.80 6.64 -7.81
N GLN A 358 -47.59 6.96 -9.09
CA GLN A 358 -47.86 8.31 -9.61
C GLN A 358 -49.35 8.68 -9.50
N ALA A 359 -50.25 7.76 -9.81
CA ALA A 359 -51.69 7.96 -9.61
C ALA A 359 -52.02 8.12 -8.12
N MET A 360 -51.46 7.30 -7.23
CA MET A 360 -51.64 7.41 -5.77
C MET A 360 -51.23 8.79 -5.24
N ILE A 361 -50.07 9.30 -5.67
CA ILE A 361 -49.58 10.63 -5.29
C ILE A 361 -50.51 11.73 -5.83
N GLY A 362 -50.94 11.64 -7.08
CA GLY A 362 -51.88 12.59 -7.69
C GLY A 362 -53.24 12.63 -6.99
N VAL A 363 -53.80 11.46 -6.67
CA VAL A 363 -55.06 11.35 -5.92
C VAL A 363 -54.90 11.91 -4.50
N MET A 364 -53.77 11.67 -3.82
CA MET A 364 -53.52 12.29 -2.51
C MET A 364 -53.36 13.82 -2.57
N GLY A 365 -52.76 14.35 -3.63
CA GLY A 365 -52.69 15.80 -3.87
C GLY A 365 -54.08 16.42 -4.06
N PHE A 366 -54.95 15.78 -4.85
CA PHE A 366 -56.36 16.18 -4.98
C PHE A 366 -57.10 16.03 -3.65
N MET A 367 -56.87 14.94 -2.91
CA MET A 367 -57.53 14.68 -1.63
C MET A 367 -57.16 15.72 -0.57
N ALA A 368 -55.90 16.17 -0.52
CA ALA A 368 -55.47 17.24 0.38
C ALA A 368 -56.21 18.56 0.12
N LEU A 369 -56.39 18.93 -1.15
CA LEU A 369 -57.20 20.09 -1.54
C LEU A 369 -58.69 19.91 -1.18
N TRP A 370 -59.24 18.71 -1.42
CA TRP A 370 -60.64 18.43 -1.11
C TRP A 370 -60.93 18.39 0.40
N VAL A 371 -60.00 17.87 1.22
CA VAL A 371 -60.08 17.94 2.69
C VAL A 371 -60.01 19.39 3.18
N LEU A 372 -59.28 20.27 2.50
CA LEU A 372 -59.14 21.67 2.90
C LEU A 372 -60.39 22.50 2.57
N PHE A 373 -61.00 22.32 1.40
CA PHE A 373 -62.08 23.19 0.89
C PHE A 373 -63.48 22.53 0.77
N GLY A 374 -63.58 21.20 0.77
CA GLY A 374 -64.85 20.48 0.59
C GLY A 374 -65.66 20.27 1.87
N ASP A 375 -66.72 19.45 1.79
CA ASP A 375 -67.40 18.95 2.99
C ASP A 375 -66.43 18.04 3.76
N HIS A 376 -66.01 18.49 4.95
CA HIS A 376 -65.06 17.77 5.80
C HIS A 376 -65.53 16.35 6.13
N ARG A 377 -66.83 16.12 6.32
CA ARG A 377 -67.36 14.81 6.73
C ARG A 377 -67.19 13.78 5.61
N VAL A 378 -67.57 14.16 4.39
CA VAL A 378 -67.42 13.32 3.20
C VAL A 378 -65.93 13.13 2.89
N ALA A 379 -65.14 14.20 2.93
CA ALA A 379 -63.71 14.15 2.68
C ALA A 379 -62.96 13.27 3.71
N ALA A 380 -63.24 13.39 5.01
CA ALA A 380 -62.60 12.57 6.05
C ALA A 380 -62.95 11.08 5.91
N PHE A 381 -64.19 10.76 5.58
CA PHE A 381 -64.62 9.38 5.32
C PHE A 381 -63.95 8.80 4.06
N THR A 382 -64.01 9.52 2.93
CA THR A 382 -63.38 9.08 1.68
C THR A 382 -61.86 8.96 1.81
N HIS A 383 -61.21 9.87 2.54
CA HIS A 383 -59.78 9.76 2.88
C HIS A 383 -59.48 8.46 3.62
N LEU A 384 -60.27 8.12 4.65
CA LEU A 384 -60.05 6.91 5.44
C LEU A 384 -60.17 5.63 4.58
N GLN A 385 -61.17 5.57 3.70
CA GLN A 385 -61.34 4.45 2.76
C GLN A 385 -60.19 4.35 1.75
N LEU A 386 -59.76 5.49 1.20
CA LEU A 386 -58.64 5.55 0.27
C LEU A 386 -57.33 5.11 0.93
N LEU A 387 -57.11 5.49 2.19
CA LEU A 387 -55.96 5.08 2.98
C LEU A 387 -55.93 3.56 3.23
N THR A 388 -57.09 2.92 3.47
CA THR A 388 -57.21 1.45 3.53
C THR A 388 -56.73 0.79 2.24
N VAL A 389 -57.21 1.29 1.08
CA VAL A 389 -56.82 0.79 -0.24
C VAL A 389 -55.32 0.97 -0.48
N PHE A 390 -54.76 2.13 -0.10
CA PHE A 390 -53.33 2.42 -0.25
C PHE A 390 -52.46 1.47 0.58
N ASN A 391 -52.89 1.08 1.78
CA ASN A 391 -52.16 0.11 2.60
C ASN A 391 -52.11 -1.28 1.97
N VAL A 392 -53.22 -1.73 1.38
CA VAL A 392 -53.24 -2.99 0.61
C VAL A 392 -52.31 -2.89 -0.61
N ILE A 393 -52.34 -1.77 -1.34
CA ILE A 393 -51.45 -1.54 -2.49
C ILE A 393 -49.98 -1.55 -2.08
N TRP A 394 -49.59 -0.84 -1.01
CA TRP A 394 -48.20 -0.82 -0.52
C TRP A 394 -47.72 -2.22 -0.10
N VAL A 395 -48.55 -3.02 0.59
CA VAL A 395 -48.17 -4.39 0.96
C VAL A 395 -47.99 -5.28 -0.28
N ILE A 396 -48.90 -5.20 -1.26
CA ILE A 396 -48.81 -5.99 -2.51
C ILE A 396 -47.59 -5.57 -3.34
N SER A 397 -47.33 -4.26 -3.48
CA SER A 397 -46.21 -3.76 -4.27
C SER A 397 -44.85 -4.13 -3.65
N LEU A 398 -44.75 -4.14 -2.33
CA LEU A 398 -43.56 -4.57 -1.60
C LEU A 398 -43.35 -6.09 -1.69
N ALA A 399 -44.42 -6.89 -1.63
CA ALA A 399 -44.35 -8.33 -1.83
C ALA A 399 -43.95 -8.69 -3.28
N ASP A 400 -44.49 -8.00 -4.29
CA ASP A 400 -44.10 -8.17 -5.69
C ASP A 400 -42.67 -7.69 -5.96
N GLY A 401 -42.27 -6.55 -5.38
CA GLY A 401 -40.90 -6.04 -5.42
C GLY A 401 -39.90 -7.05 -4.83
N TRP A 402 -40.23 -7.68 -3.70
CA TRP A 402 -39.41 -8.74 -3.12
C TRP A 402 -39.32 -9.96 -4.05
N ARG A 403 -40.44 -10.42 -4.64
CA ARG A 403 -40.44 -11.51 -5.63
C ARG A 403 -39.58 -11.22 -6.85
N ARG A 404 -39.55 -9.97 -7.33
CA ARG A 404 -38.69 -9.50 -8.44
C ARG A 404 -37.23 -9.29 -8.05
N GLY A 405 -36.83 -9.57 -6.81
CA GLY A 405 -35.45 -9.47 -6.34
C GLY A 405 -35.00 -8.07 -5.91
N PHE A 406 -35.91 -7.09 -5.78
CA PHE A 406 -35.58 -5.78 -5.23
C PHE A 406 -35.21 -5.90 -3.74
N LYS A 407 -33.91 -5.79 -3.46
CA LYS A 407 -33.31 -6.03 -2.13
C LYS A 407 -33.90 -5.13 -1.04
N ASN A 408 -34.30 -3.91 -1.40
CA ASN A 408 -34.89 -2.93 -0.48
C ASN A 408 -36.38 -3.20 -0.19
N ALA A 409 -37.11 -3.87 -1.09
CA ALA A 409 -38.54 -4.14 -0.92
C ALA A 409 -38.83 -5.08 0.28
N ARG A 410 -38.03 -6.15 0.44
CA ARG A 410 -38.13 -7.05 1.61
C ARG A 410 -37.90 -6.32 2.94
N LEU A 411 -36.92 -5.41 2.98
CA LEU A 411 -36.62 -4.65 4.18
C LEU A 411 -37.72 -3.62 4.48
N SER A 412 -38.20 -2.94 3.44
CA SER A 412 -39.31 -1.97 3.56
C SER A 412 -40.60 -2.62 4.06
N LEU A 413 -40.90 -3.87 3.64
CA LEU A 413 -42.04 -4.64 4.14
C LEU A 413 -41.93 -4.93 5.65
N LEU A 414 -40.71 -5.16 6.15
CA LEU A 414 -40.46 -5.38 7.58
C LEU A 414 -40.62 -4.08 8.41
N SER A 415 -40.13 -2.94 7.91
CA SER A 415 -40.31 -1.65 8.62
C SER A 415 -41.75 -1.15 8.58
N PHE A 416 -42.51 -1.52 7.55
CA PHE A 416 -43.87 -1.04 7.35
C PHE A 416 -44.94 -1.85 8.10
N SER A 417 -44.67 -3.12 8.45
CA SER A 417 -45.67 -3.98 9.10
C SER A 417 -46.20 -3.48 10.47
N PRO A 418 -45.42 -2.84 11.36
CA PRO A 418 -45.97 -2.27 12.60
C PRO A 418 -46.90 -1.08 12.34
N GLY A 419 -46.56 -0.24 11.35
CA GLY A 419 -47.37 0.90 10.92
C GLY A 419 -48.71 0.47 10.32
N CYS A 420 -48.71 -0.56 9.46
CA CYS A 420 -49.95 -1.19 8.98
C CYS A 420 -50.84 -1.67 10.13
N LEU A 421 -50.27 -2.41 11.08
CA LEU A 421 -51.04 -2.97 12.20
C LEU A 421 -51.68 -1.86 13.07
N VAL A 422 -50.91 -0.81 13.37
CA VAL A 422 -51.40 0.40 14.06
C VAL A 422 -52.54 1.05 13.30
N LEU A 423 -52.44 1.16 11.98
CA LEU A 423 -53.48 1.81 11.19
C LEU A 423 -54.76 0.98 11.15
N PHE A 424 -54.69 -0.34 10.94
CA PHE A 424 -55.87 -1.21 11.01
C PHE A 424 -56.53 -1.18 12.39
N TRP A 425 -55.73 -1.16 13.47
CA TRP A 425 -56.24 -0.98 14.84
C TRP A 425 -56.95 0.38 15.00
N ARG A 426 -56.35 1.47 14.48
CA ARG A 426 -56.95 2.81 14.50
C ARG A 426 -58.25 2.87 13.71
N LEU A 427 -58.35 2.20 12.56
CA LEU A 427 -59.59 2.09 11.80
C LEU A 427 -60.66 1.31 12.58
N ALA A 428 -60.29 0.25 13.29
CA ALA A 428 -61.23 -0.49 14.13
C ALA A 428 -61.80 0.39 15.27
N ILE A 429 -60.98 1.26 15.89
CA ILE A 429 -61.47 2.24 16.87
C ILE A 429 -62.40 3.27 16.21
N ILE A 430 -62.01 3.88 15.09
CA ILE A 430 -62.79 4.94 14.42
C ILE A 430 -64.17 4.44 13.94
N ASN A 431 -64.28 3.16 13.57
CA ASN A 431 -65.53 2.50 13.17
C ASN A 431 -66.31 1.87 14.36
N GLY A 432 -65.88 2.09 15.61
CA GLY A 432 -66.59 1.60 16.82
C GLY A 432 -66.45 0.09 17.10
N LEU A 433 -65.55 -0.61 16.40
CA LEU A 433 -65.27 -2.04 16.62
C LEU A 433 -64.40 -2.29 17.86
N LEU A 434 -63.62 -1.30 18.29
CA LEU A 434 -62.77 -1.33 19.49
C LEU A 434 -62.95 -0.05 20.32
N PRO A 435 -62.83 -0.11 21.66
CA PRO A 435 -62.89 1.08 22.51
C PRO A 435 -61.66 1.99 22.35
N GLU A 436 -61.86 3.31 22.42
CA GLU A 436 -60.78 4.30 22.43
C GLU A 436 -60.19 4.46 23.85
N ASP A 437 -59.31 3.53 24.26
CA ASP A 437 -58.58 3.61 25.53
C ASP A 437 -57.21 4.30 25.40
N TRP A 438 -56.78 5.01 26.46
CA TRP A 438 -55.50 5.74 26.52
C TRP A 438 -54.27 4.86 26.21
N LEU A 439 -54.28 3.61 26.69
CA LEU A 439 -53.18 2.67 26.48
C LEU A 439 -52.99 2.35 24.99
N ALA A 440 -54.09 2.30 24.21
CA ALA A 440 -54.03 2.09 22.77
C ALA A 440 -53.41 3.28 22.05
N ASN A 441 -53.82 4.52 22.36
CA ASN A 441 -53.25 5.73 21.75
C ASN A 441 -51.74 5.86 22.02
N THR A 442 -51.31 5.60 23.26
CA THR A 442 -49.90 5.61 23.64
C THR A 442 -49.11 4.52 22.91
N ALA A 443 -49.61 3.27 22.89
CA ALA A 443 -48.98 2.16 22.17
C ALA A 443 -48.87 2.41 20.65
N MET A 444 -49.85 3.08 20.03
CA MET A 444 -49.77 3.49 18.63
C MET A 444 -48.65 4.50 18.39
N ALA A 445 -48.50 5.52 19.25
CA ALA A 445 -47.45 6.53 19.12
C ALA A 445 -46.04 5.92 19.26
N TRP A 446 -45.86 4.96 20.18
CA TRP A 446 -44.62 4.18 20.29
C TRP A 446 -44.36 3.31 19.05
N SER A 447 -45.37 2.58 18.55
CA SER A 447 -45.21 1.72 17.37
C SER A 447 -44.87 2.53 16.10
N THR A 448 -45.49 3.71 15.90
CA THR A 448 -45.12 4.63 14.81
C THR A 448 -43.68 5.11 14.95
N ASN A 449 -43.23 5.51 16.15
CA ASN A 449 -41.84 5.86 16.43
C ASN A 449 -40.87 4.71 16.05
N PHE A 450 -41.15 3.50 16.51
CA PHE A 450 -40.34 2.31 16.19
C PHE A 450 -40.34 2.00 14.70
N SER A 451 -41.48 2.13 13.99
CA SER A 451 -41.56 1.92 12.54
C SER A 451 -40.70 2.93 11.76
N VAL A 452 -40.76 4.22 12.11
CA VAL A 452 -39.95 5.27 11.46
C VAL A 452 -38.45 5.10 11.78
N LEU A 453 -38.09 4.77 13.03
CA LEU A 453 -36.69 4.51 13.41
C LEU A 453 -36.12 3.27 12.69
N LEU A 454 -36.92 2.20 12.59
CA LEU A 454 -36.56 0.99 11.86
C LEU A 454 -36.42 1.27 10.35
N MET A 455 -37.31 2.10 9.80
CA MET A 455 -37.24 2.53 8.40
C MET A 455 -36.01 3.40 8.12
N LEU A 456 -35.69 4.38 8.97
CA LEU A 456 -34.45 5.16 8.88
C LEU A 456 -33.23 4.22 8.91
N THR A 457 -33.18 3.30 9.87
CA THR A 457 -32.08 2.33 10.01
C THR A 457 -31.92 1.48 8.75
N ILE A 458 -33.03 1.02 8.17
CA ILE A 458 -33.05 0.26 6.92
C ILE A 458 -32.64 1.10 5.70
N ILE A 459 -33.06 2.36 5.61
CA ILE A 459 -32.68 3.28 4.52
C ILE A 459 -31.18 3.60 4.60
N VAL A 460 -30.66 3.95 5.79
CA VAL A 460 -29.22 4.18 6.03
C VAL A 460 -28.40 2.93 5.68
N ALA A 461 -28.80 1.75 6.15
CA ALA A 461 -28.11 0.50 5.86
C ALA A 461 -28.22 0.09 4.38
N GLY A 462 -29.37 0.33 3.74
CA GLY A 462 -29.62 0.07 2.32
C GLY A 462 -28.72 0.91 1.43
N ARG A 463 -28.77 2.24 1.59
CA ARG A 463 -27.94 3.19 0.83
C ARG A 463 -26.46 3.05 1.11
N SER A 464 -26.05 2.78 2.36
CA SER A 464 -24.66 2.47 2.69
C SER A 464 -24.15 1.24 1.91
N ARG A 465 -24.94 0.17 1.85
CA ARG A 465 -24.61 -1.04 1.07
C ARG A 465 -24.63 -0.81 -0.44
N GLU A 466 -25.40 0.16 -0.94
CA GLU A 466 -25.45 0.54 -2.35
C GLU A 466 -24.18 1.31 -2.74
N LEU A 467 -23.85 2.39 -2.02
CA LEU A 467 -22.62 3.18 -2.21
C LEU A 467 -21.35 2.31 -2.10
N VAL A 468 -21.27 1.41 -1.11
CA VAL A 468 -20.14 0.48 -0.96
C VAL A 468 -20.04 -0.52 -2.12
N ARG A 469 -21.14 -0.85 -2.80
CA ARG A 469 -21.09 -1.70 -4.01
C ARG A 469 -20.63 -0.92 -5.23
N GLU A 470 -21.10 0.31 -5.40
CA GLU A 470 -20.67 1.19 -6.49
C GLU A 470 -19.17 1.50 -6.40
N GLN A 471 -18.68 1.87 -5.21
CA GLN A 471 -17.24 2.04 -4.96
C GLN A 471 -16.44 0.77 -5.26
N ARG A 472 -16.92 -0.41 -4.85
CA ARG A 472 -16.26 -1.69 -5.15
C ARG A 472 -16.31 -2.06 -6.63
N ALA A 473 -17.32 -1.62 -7.37
CA ALA A 473 -17.39 -1.82 -8.81
C ALA A 473 -16.35 -0.94 -9.53
N ALA A 474 -16.34 0.36 -9.24
CA ALA A 474 -15.36 1.30 -9.79
C ALA A 474 -13.90 0.91 -9.43
N GLN A 475 -13.65 0.45 -8.20
CA GLN A 475 -12.33 -0.07 -7.82
C GLN A 475 -11.91 -1.31 -8.62
N ARG A 476 -12.84 -2.20 -8.96
CA ARG A 476 -12.55 -3.39 -9.77
C ARG A 476 -12.21 -3.02 -11.21
N GLU A 477 -12.95 -2.08 -11.78
CA GLU A 477 -12.72 -1.55 -13.13
C GLU A 477 -11.32 -0.94 -13.25
N VAL A 478 -10.94 -0.02 -12.34
CA VAL A 478 -9.59 0.57 -12.29
C VAL A 478 -8.49 -0.49 -12.11
N LEU A 479 -8.74 -1.54 -11.31
CA LEU A 479 -7.79 -2.66 -11.14
C LEU A 479 -7.68 -3.55 -12.38
N GLN A 480 -8.73 -3.67 -13.20
CA GLN A 480 -8.66 -4.38 -14.49
C GLN A 480 -7.83 -3.58 -15.49
N THR A 481 -8.12 -2.28 -15.68
CA THR A 481 -7.35 -1.41 -16.59
C THR A 481 -5.85 -1.41 -16.25
N ARG A 482 -5.49 -1.30 -14.96
CA ARG A 482 -4.09 -1.36 -14.52
C ARG A 482 -3.41 -2.70 -14.85
N ARG A 483 -4.13 -3.82 -14.77
CA ARG A 483 -3.57 -5.15 -15.11
C ARG A 483 -3.36 -5.29 -16.61
N GLU A 484 -4.25 -4.76 -17.42
CA GLU A 484 -4.13 -4.74 -18.88
C GLU A 484 -2.95 -3.86 -19.33
N GLU A 485 -2.77 -2.68 -18.73
CA GLU A 485 -1.59 -1.83 -18.94
C GLU A 485 -0.28 -2.51 -18.49
N GLN A 486 -0.27 -3.14 -17.30
CA GLN A 486 0.90 -3.87 -16.81
C GLN A 486 1.27 -5.05 -17.73
N ALA A 487 0.30 -5.82 -18.21
CA ALA A 487 0.55 -6.91 -19.15
C ALA A 487 1.09 -6.39 -20.50
N ARG A 488 0.53 -5.28 -21.00
CA ARG A 488 1.03 -4.63 -22.23
C ARG A 488 2.46 -4.12 -22.08
N LEU A 489 2.78 -3.49 -20.94
CA LEU A 489 4.13 -2.99 -20.65
C LEU A 489 5.12 -4.14 -20.48
N ALA A 490 4.77 -5.20 -19.76
CA ALA A 490 5.61 -6.38 -19.58
C ALA A 490 5.97 -7.04 -20.92
N ASN A 491 4.99 -7.21 -21.81
CA ASN A 491 5.23 -7.75 -23.16
C ASN A 491 6.13 -6.84 -24.00
N ALA A 492 5.95 -5.51 -23.91
CA ALA A 492 6.79 -4.55 -24.63
C ALA A 492 8.24 -4.55 -24.12
N VAL A 493 8.43 -4.66 -22.80
CA VAL A 493 9.76 -4.76 -22.17
C VAL A 493 10.43 -6.08 -22.55
N ASP A 494 9.75 -7.23 -22.46
CA ASP A 494 10.30 -8.53 -22.87
C ASP A 494 10.71 -8.53 -24.36
N THR A 495 9.86 -8.00 -25.24
CA THR A 495 10.20 -7.86 -26.67
C THR A 495 11.46 -7.03 -26.88
N ARG A 496 11.54 -5.83 -26.25
CA ARG A 496 12.72 -4.96 -26.34
C ARG A 496 13.98 -5.59 -25.74
N THR A 497 13.85 -6.33 -24.64
CA THR A 497 14.99 -7.03 -24.02
C THR A 497 15.55 -8.10 -24.94
N ARG A 498 14.69 -8.88 -25.61
CA ARG A 498 15.12 -9.89 -26.60
C ARG A 498 15.75 -9.27 -27.84
N GLU A 499 15.19 -8.17 -28.36
CA GLU A 499 15.79 -7.41 -29.47
C GLU A 499 17.18 -6.89 -29.12
N LEU A 500 17.32 -6.27 -27.93
CA LEU A 500 18.61 -5.77 -27.43
C LEU A 500 19.61 -6.91 -27.21
N GLN A 501 19.20 -8.02 -26.59
CA GLN A 501 20.08 -9.15 -26.33
C GLN A 501 20.56 -9.81 -27.63
N ALA A 502 19.69 -9.96 -28.64
CA ALA A 502 20.06 -10.47 -29.95
C ALA A 502 21.05 -9.55 -30.68
N ALA A 503 20.84 -8.23 -30.61
CA ALA A 503 21.77 -7.25 -31.20
C ALA A 503 23.14 -7.25 -30.49
N LEU A 504 23.16 -7.45 -29.17
CA LEU A 504 24.38 -7.48 -28.36
C LEU A 504 25.19 -8.75 -28.65
N ILE A 505 24.54 -9.92 -28.74
CA ILE A 505 25.18 -11.19 -29.15
C ILE A 505 25.79 -11.05 -30.55
N ALA A 506 25.04 -10.53 -31.52
CA ALA A 506 25.54 -10.36 -32.90
C ALA A 506 26.72 -9.37 -33.00
N ALA A 507 26.76 -8.34 -32.15
CA ALA A 507 27.88 -7.40 -32.08
C ALA A 507 29.14 -8.04 -31.45
N ASP A 508 28.96 -8.84 -30.40
CA ASP A 508 30.05 -9.53 -29.71
C ASP A 508 30.66 -10.66 -30.58
N GLU A 509 29.82 -11.48 -31.23
CA GLU A 509 30.26 -12.48 -32.20
C GLU A 509 31.09 -11.86 -33.33
N ALA A 510 30.66 -10.71 -33.88
CA ALA A 510 31.39 -10.01 -34.93
C ALA A 510 32.75 -9.46 -34.46
N ASN A 511 32.83 -8.99 -33.21
CA ASN A 511 34.05 -8.41 -32.65
C ASN A 511 35.06 -9.49 -32.21
N SER A 512 34.55 -10.60 -31.66
CA SER A 512 35.33 -11.80 -31.34
C SER A 512 35.92 -12.43 -32.61
N ALA A 513 35.10 -12.69 -33.64
CA ALA A 513 35.56 -13.26 -34.91
C ALA A 513 36.64 -12.39 -35.60
N LYS A 514 36.54 -11.06 -35.51
CA LYS A 514 37.56 -10.13 -36.00
C LYS A 514 38.89 -10.26 -35.24
N SER A 515 38.83 -10.40 -33.92
CA SER A 515 40.01 -10.52 -33.06
C SER A 515 40.71 -11.87 -33.27
N ASP A 516 39.95 -12.96 -33.32
CA ASP A 516 40.41 -14.31 -33.63
C ASP A 516 41.13 -14.41 -34.98
N PHE A 517 40.58 -13.75 -36.00
CA PHE A 517 41.17 -13.70 -37.34
C PHE A 517 42.56 -13.02 -37.33
N LEU A 518 42.70 -11.91 -36.60
CA LEU A 518 43.98 -11.20 -36.46
C LEU A 518 45.01 -12.01 -35.65
N ALA A 519 44.58 -12.68 -34.59
CA ALA A 519 45.45 -13.54 -33.76
C ALA A 519 46.02 -14.72 -34.54
N ARG A 520 45.19 -15.41 -35.35
CA ARG A 520 45.65 -16.54 -36.19
C ARG A 520 46.64 -16.06 -37.27
N ILE A 521 46.36 -14.95 -37.94
CA ILE A 521 47.28 -14.35 -38.92
C ILE A 521 48.62 -13.98 -38.27
N SER A 522 48.63 -13.49 -37.03
CA SER A 522 49.89 -13.22 -36.30
C SER A 522 50.76 -14.47 -36.19
N HIS A 523 50.16 -15.59 -35.79
CA HIS A 523 50.87 -16.84 -35.54
C HIS A 523 51.47 -17.40 -36.86
N ASP A 524 50.66 -17.39 -37.92
CA ASP A 524 51.02 -17.95 -39.22
C ASP A 524 52.07 -17.09 -39.96
N LEU A 525 52.14 -15.79 -39.68
CA LEU A 525 53.21 -14.91 -40.16
C LEU A 525 54.49 -14.99 -39.31
N ARG A 526 54.39 -15.17 -37.99
CA ARG A 526 55.54 -15.22 -37.07
C ARG A 526 56.38 -16.47 -37.27
N THR A 527 55.73 -17.61 -37.49
CA THR A 527 56.37 -18.93 -37.64
C THR A 527 57.41 -18.99 -38.77
N PRO A 528 57.09 -18.71 -40.05
CA PRO A 528 58.07 -18.74 -41.14
C PRO A 528 59.16 -17.67 -40.98
N LEU A 529 58.83 -16.50 -40.42
CA LEU A 529 59.80 -15.44 -40.13
C LEU A 529 60.89 -15.90 -39.15
N THR A 530 60.49 -16.65 -38.13
CA THR A 530 61.40 -17.14 -37.08
C THR A 530 62.36 -18.18 -37.67
N SER A 531 61.87 -19.05 -38.56
CA SER A 531 62.73 -19.95 -39.36
C SER A 531 63.71 -19.18 -40.25
N ILE A 532 63.27 -18.11 -40.93
CA ILE A 532 64.13 -17.26 -41.77
C ILE A 532 65.24 -16.60 -40.94
N ILE A 533 64.94 -16.15 -39.71
CA ILE A 533 65.94 -15.61 -38.77
C ILE A 533 66.98 -16.69 -38.43
N GLY A 534 66.55 -17.89 -38.03
CA GLY A 534 67.45 -18.99 -37.66
C GLY A 534 68.37 -19.44 -38.82
N PHE A 535 67.85 -19.53 -40.04
CA PHE A 535 68.69 -19.82 -41.22
C PHE A 535 69.65 -18.65 -41.54
N ALA A 536 69.26 -17.41 -41.31
CA ALA A 536 70.12 -16.24 -41.52
C ALA A 536 71.24 -16.11 -40.46
N ASP A 537 71.03 -16.63 -39.25
CA ASP A 537 72.08 -16.80 -38.23
C ASP A 537 73.07 -17.90 -38.61
N LEU A 538 72.59 -19.04 -39.13
CA LEU A 538 73.46 -20.09 -39.66
C LEU A 538 74.34 -19.58 -40.81
N VAL A 539 73.78 -18.82 -41.76
CA VAL A 539 74.53 -18.19 -42.87
C VAL A 539 75.57 -17.19 -42.34
N GLN A 540 75.27 -16.42 -41.29
CA GLN A 540 76.25 -15.54 -40.64
C GLN A 540 77.40 -16.32 -39.98
N SER A 541 77.12 -17.48 -39.39
CA SER A 541 78.14 -18.32 -38.75
C SER A 541 79.08 -19.02 -39.74
N GLY A 542 78.70 -19.10 -41.03
CA GLY A 542 79.34 -19.97 -42.02
C GLY A 542 80.59 -19.44 -42.73
N GLY A 543 80.81 -18.12 -42.84
CA GLY A 543 82.05 -17.59 -43.43
C GLY A 543 81.96 -16.32 -44.29
N ARG A 544 83.13 -15.85 -44.73
CA ARG A 544 83.42 -14.43 -45.06
C ARG A 544 82.70 -13.80 -46.27
N GLU A 545 82.21 -14.55 -47.25
CA GLU A 545 81.52 -13.95 -48.42
C GLU A 545 79.99 -13.84 -48.26
N ASP A 546 79.34 -14.80 -47.59
CA ASP A 546 77.88 -14.82 -47.42
C ASP A 546 77.39 -14.26 -46.08
N ALA A 547 78.28 -14.05 -45.10
CA ALA A 547 77.92 -13.53 -43.78
C ALA A 547 77.17 -12.18 -43.84
N ASP A 548 77.50 -11.31 -44.79
CA ASP A 548 76.76 -10.05 -45.00
C ASP A 548 75.36 -10.26 -45.57
N ARG A 549 75.18 -11.27 -46.43
CA ARG A 549 73.84 -11.66 -46.93
C ARG A 549 72.99 -12.22 -45.79
N GLY A 550 73.56 -13.07 -44.93
CA GLY A 550 72.91 -13.52 -43.70
C GLY A 550 72.53 -12.36 -42.77
N ARG A 551 73.42 -11.38 -42.59
CA ARG A 551 73.15 -10.15 -41.82
C ARG A 551 71.95 -9.37 -42.37
N ILE A 552 71.87 -9.22 -43.69
CA ILE A 552 70.79 -8.52 -44.39
C ILE A 552 69.47 -9.28 -44.25
N ILE A 553 69.46 -10.60 -44.48
CA ILE A 553 68.25 -11.42 -44.35
C ILE A 553 67.72 -11.38 -42.91
N ARG A 554 68.60 -11.54 -41.90
CA ARG A 554 68.23 -11.46 -40.48
C ARG A 554 67.62 -10.10 -40.13
N ARG A 555 68.24 -9.01 -40.58
CA ARG A 555 67.75 -7.63 -40.37
C ARG A 555 66.37 -7.43 -41.01
N SER A 556 66.16 -7.91 -42.23
CA SER A 556 64.87 -7.83 -42.93
C SER A 556 63.79 -8.67 -42.25
N ALA A 557 64.11 -9.86 -41.75
CA ALA A 557 63.17 -10.73 -41.06
C ALA A 557 62.75 -10.17 -39.69
N HIS A 558 63.69 -9.65 -38.88
CA HIS A 558 63.31 -8.90 -37.66
C HIS A 558 62.49 -7.65 -37.97
N HIS A 559 62.78 -6.93 -39.06
CA HIS A 559 61.99 -5.78 -39.46
C HIS A 559 60.55 -6.16 -39.82
N MET A 560 60.36 -7.26 -40.56
CA MET A 560 59.02 -7.81 -40.81
C MET A 560 58.33 -8.28 -39.53
N LEU A 561 59.06 -8.84 -38.54
CA LEU A 561 58.47 -9.25 -37.26
C LEU A 561 57.91 -8.06 -36.48
N ALA A 562 58.65 -6.95 -36.46
CA ALA A 562 58.20 -5.68 -35.89
C ALA A 562 56.97 -5.15 -36.65
N MET A 563 56.99 -5.12 -38.00
CA MET A 563 55.83 -4.69 -38.80
C MET A 563 54.56 -5.49 -38.50
N VAL A 564 54.68 -6.81 -38.33
CA VAL A 564 53.54 -7.67 -37.99
C VAL A 564 53.03 -7.36 -36.59
N ASN A 565 53.91 -7.26 -35.59
CA ASN A 565 53.50 -6.92 -34.21
C ASN A 565 52.84 -5.53 -34.14
N ASP A 566 53.43 -4.50 -34.77
CA ASP A 566 52.87 -3.14 -34.83
C ASP A 566 51.48 -3.11 -35.49
N LEU A 567 51.30 -3.87 -36.58
CA LEU A 567 50.02 -4.01 -37.28
C LEU A 567 48.95 -4.66 -36.39
N ILE A 568 49.32 -5.66 -35.60
CA ILE A 568 48.40 -6.35 -34.68
C ILE A 568 48.02 -5.45 -33.52
N GLU A 569 48.98 -4.71 -32.95
CA GLU A 569 48.70 -3.76 -31.86
C GLU A 569 47.69 -2.69 -32.32
N TYR A 570 47.88 -2.15 -33.53
CA TYR A 570 46.94 -1.22 -34.14
C TYR A 570 45.57 -1.87 -34.46
N ALA A 571 45.56 -3.00 -35.18
CA ALA A 571 44.34 -3.63 -35.71
C ALA A 571 43.49 -4.33 -34.63
N GLY A 572 44.13 -4.87 -33.58
CA GLY A 572 43.46 -5.40 -32.39
C GLY A 572 42.85 -4.30 -31.51
N GLY A 573 43.04 -3.01 -31.85
CA GLY A 573 42.37 -1.88 -31.21
C GLY A 573 42.71 -1.69 -29.73
N GLY A 574 43.73 -2.38 -29.21
CA GLY A 574 43.98 -2.56 -27.78
C GLY A 574 42.85 -3.29 -27.03
N ALA A 575 42.02 -4.10 -27.70
CA ALA A 575 40.87 -4.76 -27.08
C ALA A 575 41.23 -5.93 -26.14
N ALA A 576 42.44 -6.49 -26.27
CA ALA A 576 42.93 -7.60 -25.44
C ALA A 576 43.63 -7.13 -24.14
N ASP A 577 44.21 -5.93 -24.12
CA ASP A 577 44.92 -5.37 -22.96
C ASP A 577 44.10 -4.22 -22.35
N ALA A 578 43.60 -4.43 -21.13
CA ALA A 578 43.07 -3.35 -20.29
C ALA A 578 44.18 -2.38 -19.89
N LEU A 579 43.85 -1.12 -19.61
CA LEU A 579 44.80 -0.18 -19.02
C LEU A 579 45.05 -0.57 -17.56
N HIS A 580 46.29 -0.93 -17.23
CA HIS A 580 46.70 -1.30 -15.88
C HIS A 580 47.16 -0.05 -15.12
N VAL A 581 46.19 0.80 -14.77
CA VAL A 581 46.43 2.03 -14.01
C VAL A 581 46.79 1.68 -12.56
N ALA A 582 48.05 1.93 -12.18
CA ALA A 582 48.57 1.70 -10.84
C ALA A 582 49.23 2.98 -10.29
N PRO A 583 49.33 3.18 -8.96
CA PRO A 583 50.20 4.19 -8.37
C PRO A 583 51.66 3.91 -8.74
N VAL A 584 52.34 4.89 -9.31
CA VAL A 584 53.74 4.79 -9.76
C VAL A 584 54.53 5.93 -9.13
N TYR A 585 55.73 5.62 -8.62
CA TYR A 585 56.68 6.62 -8.16
C TYR A 585 57.19 7.45 -9.35
N THR A 586 56.80 8.72 -9.38
CA THR A 586 57.03 9.62 -10.51
C THR A 586 58.53 9.81 -10.80
N HIS A 587 59.35 9.94 -9.75
CA HIS A 587 60.81 10.12 -9.89
C HIS A 587 61.47 8.89 -10.55
N ALA A 588 61.21 7.68 -10.03
CA ALA A 588 61.79 6.45 -10.54
C ALA A 588 61.37 6.15 -11.99
N PHE A 589 60.14 6.53 -12.37
CA PHE A 589 59.70 6.46 -13.76
C PHE A 589 60.49 7.42 -14.67
N ILE A 590 60.68 8.67 -14.25
CA ILE A 590 61.41 9.70 -15.00
C ILE A 590 62.89 9.33 -15.15
N ASP A 591 63.54 8.85 -14.09
CA ASP A 591 64.95 8.42 -14.14
C ASP A 591 65.15 7.26 -15.14
N GLY A 592 64.21 6.31 -15.17
CA GLY A 592 64.18 5.24 -16.16
C GLY A 592 64.06 5.78 -17.60
N MET A 593 63.13 6.71 -17.84
CA MET A 593 62.96 7.34 -19.15
C MET A 593 64.16 8.20 -19.58
N ALA A 594 64.79 8.90 -18.62
CA ALA A 594 65.96 9.71 -18.88
C ALA A 594 67.16 8.83 -19.27
N HIS A 595 67.34 7.67 -18.62
CA HIS A 595 68.38 6.72 -18.99
C HIS A 595 68.16 6.12 -20.40
N GLU A 596 66.91 5.78 -20.74
CA GLU A 596 66.53 5.32 -22.08
C GLU A 596 66.78 6.40 -23.15
N GLY A 597 66.38 7.64 -22.87
CA GLY A 597 66.64 8.80 -23.73
C GLY A 597 68.13 9.09 -23.93
N MET A 598 68.95 9.04 -22.87
CA MET A 598 70.42 9.18 -22.98
C MET A 598 71.03 8.08 -23.84
N SER A 599 70.54 6.84 -23.74
CA SER A 599 71.02 5.70 -24.53
C SER A 599 70.69 5.87 -26.02
N LEU A 600 69.45 6.26 -26.34
CA LEU A 600 69.00 6.54 -27.71
C LEU A 600 69.74 7.74 -28.33
N ALA A 601 69.94 8.82 -27.57
CA ALA A 601 70.67 10.00 -28.03
C ALA A 601 72.14 9.66 -28.36
N ARG A 602 72.86 8.99 -27.44
CA ARG A 602 74.26 8.57 -27.63
C ARG A 602 74.44 7.62 -28.81
N LYS A 603 73.47 6.75 -29.08
CA LYS A 603 73.49 5.82 -30.22
C LYS A 603 73.43 6.53 -31.59
N HIS A 604 73.00 7.79 -31.60
CA HIS A 604 72.86 8.64 -32.78
C HIS A 604 73.68 9.95 -32.66
N ASP A 605 74.72 9.95 -31.81
CA ASP A 605 75.65 11.07 -31.58
C ASP A 605 74.98 12.40 -31.17
N ASN A 606 73.80 12.34 -30.54
CA ASN A 606 73.05 13.49 -30.05
C ASN A 606 73.24 13.73 -28.54
N ALA A 607 73.12 14.98 -28.11
CA ALA A 607 73.03 15.36 -26.69
C ALA A 607 71.62 15.13 -26.14
N PHE A 608 71.51 14.76 -24.86
CA PHE A 608 70.23 14.58 -24.16
C PHE A 608 70.12 15.52 -22.95
N LEU A 609 68.97 16.17 -22.80
CA LEU A 609 68.64 17.04 -21.67
C LEU A 609 67.32 16.61 -21.02
N LEU A 610 67.27 16.67 -19.69
CA LEU A 610 66.04 16.48 -18.90
C LEU A 610 65.67 17.81 -18.24
N ASP A 611 64.44 18.27 -18.47
CA ASP A 611 63.95 19.59 -18.05
C ASP A 611 62.62 19.46 -17.28
N VAL A 612 62.70 19.39 -15.95
CA VAL A 612 61.54 19.26 -15.07
C VAL A 612 61.14 20.65 -14.55
N ARG A 613 60.09 21.23 -15.12
CA ARG A 613 59.72 22.65 -14.95
C ARG A 613 58.81 22.94 -13.75
N ALA A 614 58.37 21.92 -13.03
CA ALA A 614 57.49 22.04 -11.87
C ALA A 614 57.73 20.90 -10.88
N PRO A 615 57.48 21.08 -9.56
CA PRO A 615 57.48 19.98 -8.60
C PRO A 615 56.34 19.01 -8.95
N LEU A 616 56.70 17.84 -9.47
CA LEU A 616 55.75 16.78 -9.80
C LEU A 616 55.31 16.06 -8.51
N PRO A 617 54.04 15.61 -8.39
CA PRO A 617 53.61 14.78 -7.27
C PRO A 617 54.47 13.50 -7.18
N PRO A 618 54.86 13.05 -5.96
CA PRO A 618 55.77 11.92 -5.79
C PRO A 618 55.17 10.60 -6.29
N LEU A 619 53.84 10.47 -6.25
CA LEU A 619 53.08 9.37 -6.85
C LEU A 619 51.96 9.88 -7.76
N LEU A 620 51.80 9.21 -8.90
CA LEU A 620 50.74 9.41 -9.87
C LEU A 620 50.16 8.06 -10.29
N ALA A 621 48.84 7.97 -10.49
CA ALA A 621 48.21 6.75 -10.97
C ALA A 621 48.15 6.70 -12.50
N PHE A 622 48.91 5.82 -13.14
CA PHE A 622 48.93 5.62 -14.60
C PHE A 622 49.43 4.23 -15.00
N ASP A 623 49.25 3.85 -16.27
CA ASP A 623 49.84 2.64 -16.84
C ASP A 623 51.29 2.93 -17.27
N ALA A 624 52.26 2.56 -16.42
CA ALA A 624 53.68 2.80 -16.67
C ALA A 624 54.20 2.16 -17.96
N LYS A 625 53.65 1.00 -18.36
CA LYS A 625 54.06 0.29 -19.58
C LYS A 625 53.65 1.09 -20.82
N ARG A 626 52.42 1.60 -20.85
CA ARG A 626 51.91 2.40 -21.99
C ARG A 626 52.51 3.79 -22.06
N VAL A 627 52.69 4.49 -20.93
CA VAL A 627 53.35 5.80 -20.93
C VAL A 627 54.83 5.67 -21.35
N ARG A 628 55.54 4.61 -20.92
CA ARG A 628 56.89 4.30 -21.42
C ARG A 628 56.91 4.01 -22.91
N GLN A 629 55.96 3.21 -23.42
CA GLN A 629 55.85 2.91 -24.85
C GLN A 629 55.60 4.17 -25.70
N VAL A 630 54.74 5.08 -25.23
CA VAL A 630 54.50 6.39 -25.87
C VAL A 630 55.76 7.23 -25.89
N LEU A 631 56.43 7.40 -24.74
CA LEU A 631 57.66 8.20 -24.65
C LEU A 631 58.82 7.59 -25.45
N GLY A 632 59.01 6.28 -25.39
CA GLY A 632 60.03 5.55 -26.15
C GLY A 632 59.87 5.76 -27.66
N ASN A 633 58.63 5.66 -28.18
CA ASN A 633 58.34 5.94 -29.59
C ASN A 633 58.65 7.40 -29.99
N LEU A 634 58.44 8.37 -29.10
CA LEU A 634 58.76 9.78 -29.37
C LEU A 634 60.27 10.06 -29.29
N LEU A 635 60.95 9.51 -28.28
CA LEU A 635 62.40 9.64 -28.08
C LEU A 635 63.21 8.94 -29.19
N ASP A 636 62.79 7.75 -29.62
CA ASP A 636 63.40 7.00 -30.72
C ASP A 636 63.19 7.71 -32.08
N ASN A 637 62.05 8.38 -32.28
CA ASN A 637 61.87 9.27 -33.44
C ASN A 637 62.81 10.49 -33.34
N ALA A 638 62.83 11.21 -32.23
CA ALA A 638 63.72 12.36 -32.01
C ALA A 638 65.19 12.01 -32.26
N ALA A 639 65.65 10.85 -31.77
CA ALA A 639 67.02 10.36 -31.97
C ALA A 639 67.33 9.96 -33.42
N LYS A 640 66.36 9.45 -34.18
CA LYS A 640 66.55 9.05 -35.59
C LYS A 640 66.58 10.22 -36.57
N TYR A 641 65.88 11.32 -36.28
CA TYR A 641 65.72 12.46 -37.19
C TYR A 641 66.55 13.70 -36.78
N THR A 642 67.38 13.56 -35.75
CA THR A 642 68.39 14.54 -35.30
C THR A 642 69.78 13.97 -35.46
N SER A 643 70.77 14.82 -35.77
CA SER A 643 72.17 14.42 -35.90
C SER A 643 73.06 15.58 -35.41
N ASP A 644 74.06 15.26 -34.58
CA ASP A 644 74.91 16.25 -33.87
C ASP A 644 74.10 17.33 -33.11
N GLY A 645 72.87 17.00 -32.69
CA GLY A 645 71.90 17.94 -32.13
C GLY A 645 71.53 17.66 -30.68
N THR A 646 70.44 18.29 -30.21
CA THR A 646 69.94 18.15 -28.83
C THR A 646 68.53 17.57 -28.81
N ILE A 647 68.30 16.63 -27.90
CA ILE A 647 67.00 16.05 -27.58
C ILE A 647 66.68 16.41 -26.14
N THR A 648 65.56 17.10 -25.90
CA THR A 648 65.10 17.52 -24.58
C THR A 648 63.82 16.79 -24.21
N LEU A 649 63.85 16.05 -23.11
CA LEU A 649 62.64 15.56 -22.44
C LEU A 649 62.22 16.58 -21.38
N SER A 650 61.10 17.24 -21.61
CA SER A 650 60.53 18.25 -20.70
C SER A 650 59.28 17.71 -20.00
N LEU A 651 59.14 18.01 -18.71
CA LEU A 651 57.97 17.65 -17.91
C LEU A 651 57.43 18.85 -17.14
N SER A 652 56.10 18.99 -17.11
CA SER A 652 55.39 19.96 -16.28
C SER A 652 54.07 19.38 -15.78
N ALA A 653 53.54 19.96 -14.70
CA ALA A 653 52.29 19.56 -14.08
C ALA A 653 51.46 20.80 -13.74
N THR A 654 50.17 20.77 -14.10
CA THR A 654 49.20 21.80 -13.70
C THR A 654 47.98 21.16 -13.05
N PRO A 655 47.54 21.62 -11.87
CA PRO A 655 46.31 21.13 -11.24
C PRO A 655 45.08 21.29 -12.15
N ASP A 656 44.14 20.36 -12.09
CA ASP A 656 42.84 20.49 -12.77
C ASP A 656 41.99 21.60 -12.11
N ALA A 657 41.29 22.39 -12.92
CA ALA A 657 40.48 23.52 -12.44
C ALA A 657 39.17 23.10 -11.73
N THR A 658 38.78 21.82 -11.80
CA THR A 658 37.51 21.28 -11.32
C THR A 658 37.66 20.15 -10.31
N ARG A 659 38.76 19.39 -10.36
CA ARG A 659 39.02 18.21 -9.52
C ARG A 659 40.39 18.28 -8.84
N ALA A 660 40.38 18.52 -7.53
CA ALA A 660 41.61 18.72 -6.74
C ALA A 660 42.50 17.47 -6.61
N ASP A 661 42.00 16.29 -6.97
CA ASP A 661 42.71 15.01 -6.99
C ASP A 661 43.38 14.68 -8.34
N ILE A 662 43.19 15.54 -9.37
CA ILE A 662 43.74 15.34 -10.71
C ILE A 662 44.73 16.45 -11.07
N VAL A 663 45.83 16.02 -11.70
CA VAL A 663 46.87 16.88 -12.23
C VAL A 663 47.07 16.54 -13.70
N HIS A 664 47.03 17.57 -14.55
CA HIS A 664 47.40 17.44 -15.95
C HIS A 664 48.92 17.44 -16.06
N VAL A 665 49.49 16.26 -16.35
CA VAL A 665 50.94 16.10 -16.52
C VAL A 665 51.25 16.14 -18.01
N SER A 666 52.09 17.11 -18.39
CA SER A 666 52.48 17.36 -19.77
C SER A 666 53.92 16.90 -19.98
N PHE A 667 54.10 16.02 -20.96
CA PHE A 667 55.38 15.47 -21.40
C PHE A 667 55.69 16.03 -22.78
N GLY A 668 56.78 16.80 -22.90
CA GLY A 668 57.25 17.37 -24.16
C GLY A 668 58.58 16.77 -24.58
N VAL A 669 58.62 16.07 -25.72
CA VAL A 669 59.86 15.66 -26.40
C VAL A 669 60.16 16.70 -27.47
N GLU A 670 61.32 17.35 -27.37
CA GLU A 670 61.77 18.41 -28.27
C GLU A 670 63.12 18.05 -28.87
N ASP A 671 63.25 18.16 -30.19
CA ASP A 671 64.46 17.87 -30.95
C ASP A 671 64.89 19.06 -31.81
N SER A 672 66.20 19.20 -32.03
CA SER A 672 66.78 20.18 -32.96
C SER A 672 67.04 19.58 -34.35
N GLY A 673 66.18 18.67 -34.79
CA GLY A 673 66.32 17.90 -36.03
C GLY A 673 65.80 18.64 -37.28
N CYS A 674 65.56 17.88 -38.35
CA CYS A 674 65.21 18.45 -39.66
C CYS A 674 63.80 19.06 -39.78
N GLY A 675 62.97 18.93 -38.74
CA GLY A 675 61.61 19.48 -38.69
C GLY A 675 60.63 18.88 -39.71
N ILE A 676 59.37 19.33 -39.63
CA ILE A 676 58.24 18.83 -40.43
C ILE A 676 57.55 20.03 -41.10
N ALA A 677 57.20 19.87 -42.38
CA ALA A 677 56.46 20.90 -43.12
C ALA A 677 55.01 21.01 -42.59
N LYS A 678 54.48 22.24 -42.54
CA LYS A 678 53.14 22.51 -41.98
C LYS A 678 52.02 21.71 -42.66
N ASP A 679 52.14 21.48 -43.97
CA ASP A 679 51.16 20.73 -44.76
C ASP A 679 51.22 19.21 -44.50
N ASP A 680 52.34 18.71 -43.97
CA ASP A 680 52.54 17.30 -43.61
C ASP A 680 52.15 16.98 -42.16
N LEU A 681 52.08 17.98 -41.27
CA LEU A 681 51.73 17.80 -39.85
C LEU A 681 50.42 17.02 -39.60
N PRO A 682 49.32 17.19 -40.35
CA PRO A 682 48.11 16.38 -40.15
C PRO A 682 48.33 14.88 -40.44
N ARG A 683 49.27 14.57 -41.36
CA ARG A 683 49.49 13.24 -41.93
C ARG A 683 50.46 12.39 -41.13
N VAL A 684 51.25 12.97 -40.22
CA VAL A 684 52.23 12.20 -39.41
C VAL A 684 51.60 11.19 -38.46
N PHE A 685 50.30 11.36 -38.16
CA PHE A 685 49.51 10.45 -37.34
C PHE A 685 48.68 9.45 -38.16
N GLU A 686 48.70 9.53 -39.50
CA GLU A 686 48.02 8.55 -40.36
C GLU A 686 48.80 7.21 -40.35
N PRO A 687 48.12 6.05 -40.20
CA PRO A 687 48.79 4.75 -40.25
C PRO A 687 49.55 4.55 -41.57
N PHE A 688 50.78 4.04 -41.48
CA PHE A 688 51.70 3.81 -42.61
C PHE A 688 52.19 5.07 -43.34
N ALA A 689 51.81 6.28 -42.89
CA ALA A 689 52.27 7.50 -43.52
C ALA A 689 53.77 7.74 -43.27
N ARG A 690 54.51 8.00 -44.35
CA ARG A 690 55.94 8.28 -44.32
C ARG A 690 56.30 9.40 -45.29
N LEU A 691 56.76 10.52 -44.74
CA LEU A 691 57.17 11.73 -45.48
C LEU A 691 58.41 11.45 -46.35
N ASP A 692 58.55 12.14 -47.48
CA ASP A 692 59.60 11.84 -48.47
C ASP A 692 61.03 11.98 -47.92
N ARG A 693 61.28 12.98 -47.05
CA ARG A 693 62.57 13.12 -46.33
C ARG A 693 62.84 11.92 -45.40
N ALA A 694 61.80 11.36 -44.77
CA ALA A 694 61.89 10.25 -43.82
C ALA A 694 61.97 8.85 -44.47
N ARG A 695 61.80 8.71 -45.79
CA ARG A 695 61.86 7.39 -46.47
C ARG A 695 63.26 6.75 -46.48
N ARG A 696 64.32 7.52 -46.25
CA ARG A 696 65.71 7.03 -46.26
C ARG A 696 66.11 6.27 -44.99
N LEU A 697 65.37 6.44 -43.89
CA LEU A 697 65.58 5.75 -42.61
C LEU A 697 64.68 4.50 -42.51
N PRO A 698 65.04 3.47 -41.72
CA PRO A 698 64.18 2.29 -41.51
C PRO A 698 63.02 2.60 -40.54
N GLY A 699 61.79 2.27 -40.94
CA GLY A 699 60.58 2.49 -40.12
C GLY A 699 59.27 2.17 -40.83
N VAL A 700 58.24 1.83 -40.07
CA VAL A 700 56.94 1.30 -40.59
C VAL A 700 55.89 2.39 -40.83
N GLY A 701 55.99 3.51 -40.10
CA GLY A 701 54.95 4.56 -40.11
C GLY A 701 53.75 4.28 -39.20
N LEU A 702 53.87 3.36 -38.23
CA LEU A 702 52.81 3.06 -37.25
C LEU A 702 53.03 3.71 -35.87
N GLY A 703 54.28 4.02 -35.49
CA GLY A 703 54.62 4.49 -34.14
C GLY A 703 53.83 5.72 -33.65
N LEU A 704 53.64 6.74 -34.50
CA LEU A 704 52.85 7.92 -34.14
C LEU A 704 51.33 7.66 -34.11
N ALA A 705 50.82 6.75 -34.94
CA ALA A 705 49.42 6.33 -34.87
C ALA A 705 49.14 5.55 -33.56
N ILE A 706 50.06 4.66 -33.16
CA ILE A 706 50.02 3.93 -31.88
C ILE A 706 50.12 4.91 -30.69
N VAL A 707 51.02 5.90 -30.76
CA VAL A 707 51.11 6.98 -29.75
C VAL A 707 49.78 7.71 -29.57
N ARG A 708 49.14 8.12 -30.68
CA ARG A 708 47.85 8.80 -30.64
C ARG A 708 46.76 7.93 -30.01
N GLN A 709 46.66 6.68 -30.44
CA GLN A 709 45.68 5.71 -29.94
C GLN A 709 45.81 5.46 -28.43
N TRP A 710 47.03 5.35 -27.90
CA TRP A 710 47.26 5.20 -26.46
C TRP A 710 46.95 6.47 -25.68
N ILE A 711 47.27 7.66 -26.21
CA ILE A 711 46.97 8.94 -25.54
C ILE A 711 45.45 9.19 -25.51
N GLU A 712 44.73 8.96 -26.61
CA GLU A 712 43.27 9.09 -26.67
C GLU A 712 42.57 8.09 -25.74
N ARG A 713 43.12 6.87 -25.56
CA ARG A 713 42.65 5.87 -24.58
C ARG A 713 42.93 6.23 -23.11
N MET A 714 43.91 7.08 -22.85
CA MET A 714 44.25 7.59 -21.50
C MET A 714 43.59 8.96 -21.21
N ASP A 715 42.51 9.30 -21.93
CA ASP A 715 41.80 10.60 -21.88
C ASP A 715 42.72 11.82 -22.08
N GLY A 716 43.84 11.62 -22.78
CA GLY A 716 44.88 12.62 -23.00
C GLY A 716 44.73 13.42 -24.29
N THR A 717 45.59 14.43 -24.44
CA THR A 717 45.71 15.24 -25.67
C THR A 717 47.15 15.22 -26.17
N ILE A 718 47.34 15.31 -27.48
CA ILE A 718 48.65 15.43 -28.12
C ILE A 718 48.69 16.61 -29.09
N VAL A 719 49.75 17.39 -29.02
CA VAL A 719 50.04 18.55 -29.86
C VAL A 719 51.44 18.38 -30.44
N ILE A 720 51.61 18.71 -31.71
CA ILE A 720 52.90 18.75 -32.39
C ILE A 720 53.12 20.16 -32.94
N ASP A 721 54.25 20.76 -32.58
CA ASP A 721 54.75 21.99 -33.18
C ASP A 721 56.09 21.68 -33.85
N SER A 722 56.32 22.19 -35.05
CA SER A 722 57.51 21.87 -35.84
C SER A 722 57.75 22.91 -36.90
N GLN A 723 59.02 23.22 -37.15
CA GLN A 723 59.44 24.12 -38.21
C GLN A 723 60.56 23.44 -39.02
N PRO A 724 60.48 23.41 -40.37
CA PRO A 724 61.51 22.81 -41.20
C PRO A 724 62.89 23.39 -40.89
N ASP A 725 63.86 22.48 -40.77
CA ASP A 725 65.28 22.78 -40.52
C ASP A 725 65.56 23.56 -39.21
N VAL A 726 64.60 23.54 -38.25
CA VAL A 726 64.72 24.10 -36.88
C VAL A 726 64.56 23.02 -35.82
N GLY A 727 63.56 22.14 -35.96
CA GLY A 727 63.28 21.08 -34.98
C GLY A 727 61.81 20.69 -34.86
N THR A 728 61.51 19.73 -33.99
CA THR A 728 60.15 19.28 -33.67
C THR A 728 59.93 19.19 -32.17
N LYS A 729 58.76 19.65 -31.70
CA LYS A 729 58.29 19.51 -30.32
C LYS A 729 56.96 18.78 -30.30
N VAL A 730 56.96 17.55 -29.79
CA VAL A 730 55.74 16.77 -29.53
C VAL A 730 55.42 16.86 -28.04
N THR A 731 54.27 17.43 -27.70
CA THR A 731 53.80 17.58 -26.32
C THR A 731 52.50 16.82 -26.14
N PHE A 732 52.44 15.89 -25.19
CA PHE A 732 51.19 15.23 -24.80
C PHE A 732 50.89 15.43 -23.32
N THR A 733 49.61 15.55 -23.00
CA THR A 733 49.11 15.86 -21.65
C THR A 733 48.11 14.80 -21.22
N LEU A 734 48.33 14.21 -20.05
CA LEU A 734 47.48 13.17 -19.45
C LEU A 734 46.82 13.70 -18.16
N PRO A 735 45.50 13.49 -17.95
CA PRO A 735 44.82 13.78 -16.70
C PRO A 735 45.09 12.68 -15.67
N LEU A 736 46.14 12.84 -14.86
CA LEU A 736 46.57 11.81 -13.91
C LEU A 736 46.05 12.07 -12.50
N ARG A 737 45.55 11.02 -11.83
CA ARG A 737 45.15 11.11 -10.42
C ARG A 737 46.41 11.14 -9.54
N VAL A 738 46.45 12.08 -8.60
CA VAL A 738 47.48 12.08 -7.54
C VAL A 738 47.20 10.91 -6.60
N ALA A 739 48.16 9.99 -6.51
CA ALA A 739 48.09 8.87 -5.60
C ALA A 739 48.78 9.21 -4.28
N ARG A 740 48.38 8.55 -3.20
CA ARG A 740 49.01 8.64 -1.87
C ARG A 740 49.77 7.35 -1.58
N GLU A 741 50.67 7.36 -0.62
CA GLU A 741 51.34 6.13 -0.19
C GLU A 741 50.36 5.09 0.38
N ALA A 742 49.28 5.54 1.01
CA ALA A 742 48.15 4.67 1.39
C ALA A 742 47.50 3.93 0.20
N ASP A 743 47.60 4.45 -1.04
CA ASP A 743 47.09 3.78 -2.25
C ASP A 743 48.02 2.65 -2.74
N LEU A 744 49.27 2.58 -2.27
CA LEU A 744 50.19 1.46 -2.53
C LEU A 744 49.84 0.22 -1.68
N VAL A 745 49.36 0.43 -0.45
CA VAL A 745 49.12 -0.64 0.53
C VAL A 745 48.18 -1.75 -0.01
N PRO A 746 47.07 -1.45 -0.72
CA PRO A 746 46.24 -2.49 -1.36
C PRO A 746 46.99 -3.34 -2.40
N GLN A 747 48.05 -2.82 -3.04
CA GLN A 747 48.85 -3.58 -4.01
C GLN A 747 49.82 -4.54 -3.32
N SER A 748 50.37 -4.17 -2.15
CA SER A 748 51.12 -5.10 -1.28
C SER A 748 50.28 -6.29 -0.79
N PHE A 749 48.95 -6.14 -0.68
CA PHE A 749 48.03 -7.26 -0.42
C PHE A 749 47.69 -8.09 -1.68
N ALA A 750 47.60 -7.47 -2.85
CA ALA A 750 47.15 -8.11 -4.08
C ALA A 750 48.10 -9.21 -4.60
N GLY A 751 49.37 -9.22 -4.19
CA GLY A 751 50.34 -10.28 -4.51
C GLY A 751 50.20 -11.57 -3.68
N ALA A 752 49.36 -11.60 -2.63
CA ALA A 752 49.40 -12.66 -1.62
C ALA A 752 48.08 -13.44 -1.47
N THR A 753 47.70 -14.20 -2.51
CA THR A 753 46.65 -15.26 -2.41
C THR A 753 47.24 -16.68 -2.29
N HIS A 754 48.52 -16.79 -1.95
CA HIS A 754 49.22 -18.05 -1.67
C HIS A 754 49.79 -18.03 -0.25
N ALA A 755 49.96 -19.21 0.34
CA ALA A 755 50.39 -19.37 1.72
C ALA A 755 51.70 -18.61 2.00
N LEU A 756 51.58 -17.44 2.62
CA LEU A 756 52.71 -16.72 3.19
C LEU A 756 53.39 -17.66 4.19
N PRO A 757 54.73 -17.81 4.15
CA PRO A 757 55.41 -18.76 5.02
C PRO A 757 55.04 -18.49 6.49
N PRO A 758 54.66 -19.53 7.27
CA PRO A 758 54.43 -19.37 8.69
C PRO A 758 55.76 -18.95 9.32
N LEU A 759 55.71 -17.83 10.04
CA LEU A 759 56.88 -17.20 10.64
C LEU A 759 56.48 -16.80 12.05
N ASP A 760 56.99 -17.51 13.04
CA ASP A 760 56.78 -17.17 14.45
C ASP A 760 57.89 -16.21 14.89
N GLY A 761 57.51 -14.95 15.10
CA GLY A 761 58.36 -13.89 15.64
C GLY A 761 58.30 -13.75 17.15
N THR A 762 57.61 -14.65 17.88
CA THR A 762 57.49 -14.54 19.33
C THR A 762 58.86 -14.58 20.02
N GLY A 763 59.08 -13.62 20.92
CA GLY A 763 60.36 -13.44 21.61
C GLY A 763 61.37 -12.53 20.89
N TYR A 764 61.14 -12.18 19.62
CA TYR A 764 62.00 -11.27 18.86
C TYR A 764 61.49 -9.83 18.91
N HIS A 765 62.41 -8.87 18.90
CA HIS A 765 62.17 -7.43 19.00
C HIS A 765 62.75 -6.66 17.81
N ILE A 766 61.88 -5.99 17.04
CA ILE A 766 62.26 -5.22 15.85
C ILE A 766 62.15 -3.72 16.14
N TRP A 767 63.18 -2.94 15.76
CA TRP A 767 63.09 -1.48 15.74
C TRP A 767 62.79 -1.00 14.32
N LEU A 768 61.68 -0.27 14.14
CA LEU A 768 61.19 0.20 12.85
C LEU A 768 61.26 1.73 12.74
N ALA A 769 62.05 2.27 11.80
CA ALA A 769 62.00 3.67 11.39
C ALA A 769 61.41 3.81 9.98
N GLU A 770 60.31 4.55 9.88
CA GLU A 770 59.60 4.86 8.64
C GLU A 770 58.90 6.20 8.91
N ASP A 771 59.06 7.20 8.05
CA ASP A 771 58.52 8.55 8.29
C ASP A 771 57.02 8.63 8.00
N SER A 772 56.58 7.96 6.94
CA SER A 772 55.19 7.72 6.56
C SER A 772 54.39 7.04 7.67
N PRO A 773 53.42 7.72 8.33
CA PRO A 773 52.68 7.14 9.45
C PRO A 773 51.79 5.96 9.01
N GLU A 774 51.27 5.99 7.78
CA GLU A 774 50.46 4.90 7.22
C GLU A 774 51.30 3.64 6.95
N ILE A 775 52.48 3.77 6.34
CA ILE A 775 53.38 2.62 6.11
C ILE A 775 53.92 2.09 7.45
N ARG A 776 54.30 2.98 8.37
CA ARG A 776 54.77 2.61 9.71
C ARG A 776 53.72 1.82 10.50
N GLN A 777 52.45 2.22 10.43
CA GLN A 777 51.35 1.50 11.05
C GLN A 777 51.10 0.14 10.37
N PHE A 778 51.10 0.09 9.04
CA PHE A 778 50.94 -1.16 8.29
C PHE A 778 52.04 -2.19 8.61
N LEU A 779 53.31 -1.77 8.56
CA LEU A 779 54.45 -2.64 8.89
C LEU A 779 54.44 -3.06 10.36
N HIS A 780 54.02 -2.18 11.27
CA HIS A 780 53.81 -2.54 12.68
C HIS A 780 52.75 -3.64 12.81
N ASP A 781 51.57 -3.48 12.21
CA ASP A 781 50.44 -4.39 12.41
C ASP A 781 50.68 -5.77 11.76
N GLU A 782 51.32 -5.84 10.59
CA GLU A 782 51.72 -7.10 9.98
C GLU A 782 52.81 -7.82 10.80
N LEU A 783 53.87 -7.13 11.23
CA LEU A 783 54.93 -7.76 12.02
C LEU A 783 54.44 -8.15 13.42
N ALA A 784 53.55 -7.36 14.04
CA ALA A 784 52.91 -7.73 15.29
C ALA A 784 51.98 -8.94 15.13
N SER A 785 51.31 -9.11 13.98
CA SER A 785 50.49 -10.29 13.68
C SER A 785 51.30 -11.59 13.59
N LEU A 786 52.60 -11.48 13.29
CA LEU A 786 53.56 -12.58 13.29
C LEU A 786 54.17 -12.85 14.68
N GLY A 787 53.77 -12.11 15.72
CA GLY A 787 54.27 -12.29 17.08
C GLY A 787 55.52 -11.47 17.45
N PHE A 788 56.07 -10.70 16.52
CA PHE A 788 57.18 -9.79 16.83
C PHE A 788 56.74 -8.69 17.81
N THR A 789 57.63 -8.34 18.73
CA THR A 789 57.51 -7.08 19.48
C THR A 789 58.16 -5.95 18.69
N LEU A 790 57.53 -4.77 18.62
CA LEU A 790 58.03 -3.65 17.80
C LEU A 790 58.19 -2.36 18.60
N SER A 791 59.32 -1.68 18.37
CA SER A 791 59.52 -0.28 18.75
C SER A 791 59.55 0.58 17.49
N THR A 792 58.59 1.49 17.34
CA THR A 792 58.42 2.29 16.12
C THR A 792 58.89 3.74 16.30
N PHE A 793 59.52 4.28 15.27
CA PHE A 793 60.13 5.61 15.24
C PHE A 793 59.69 6.37 13.98
N GLY A 794 59.43 7.67 14.13
CA GLY A 794 58.91 8.52 13.05
C GLY A 794 59.97 9.19 12.17
N ASP A 795 61.25 9.04 12.48
CA ASP A 795 62.39 9.40 11.64
C ASP A 795 63.65 8.66 12.11
N GLY A 796 64.73 8.76 11.33
CA GLY A 796 66.02 8.17 11.71
C GLY A 796 66.67 8.82 12.95
N VAL A 797 66.36 10.09 13.25
CA VAL A 797 66.94 10.82 14.39
C VAL A 797 66.41 10.28 15.71
N ALA A 798 65.10 9.99 15.80
CA ALA A 798 64.45 9.41 16.95
C ALA A 798 64.98 8.00 17.25
N LEU A 799 65.20 7.18 16.20
CA LEU A 799 65.80 5.85 16.35
C LEU A 799 67.26 5.96 16.81
N ILE A 800 68.08 6.85 16.22
CA ILE A 800 69.47 7.09 16.64
C ILE A 800 69.53 7.62 18.09
N ALA A 801 68.60 8.46 18.51
CA ALA A 801 68.50 8.93 19.89
C ALA A 801 68.15 7.79 20.86
N ALA A 802 67.29 6.85 20.45
CA ALA A 802 66.98 5.64 21.21
C ALA A 802 68.17 4.68 21.33
N LEU A 803 68.98 4.52 20.27
CA LEU A 803 70.24 3.75 20.30
C LEU A 803 71.24 4.33 21.32
N GLY A 804 71.20 5.65 21.52
CA GLY A 804 72.02 6.36 22.50
C GLY A 804 71.60 6.15 23.97
N ASN A 805 70.43 5.56 24.25
CA ASN A 805 69.96 5.33 25.62
C ASN A 805 70.59 4.07 26.23
N PRO A 806 71.41 4.15 27.30
CA PRO A 806 72.07 2.98 27.89
C PRO A 806 71.11 1.93 28.47
N LYS A 807 69.84 2.29 28.70
CA LYS A 807 68.80 1.40 29.26
C LYS A 807 67.89 0.77 28.21
N ALA A 808 68.05 1.11 26.92
CA ALA A 808 67.25 0.49 25.87
C ALA A 808 67.65 -0.99 25.69
N PRO A 809 66.68 -1.92 25.59
CA PRO A 809 66.98 -3.31 25.22
C PRO A 809 67.48 -3.37 23.78
N GLN A 810 68.36 -4.32 23.50
CA GLN A 810 68.83 -4.61 22.15
C GLN A 810 67.68 -5.16 21.30
N PRO A 811 67.44 -4.66 20.08
CA PRO A 811 66.62 -5.34 19.09
C PRO A 811 67.39 -6.46 18.41
N ASP A 812 66.66 -7.45 17.93
CA ASP A 812 67.17 -8.54 17.12
C ASP A 812 67.29 -8.14 15.63
N LEU A 813 66.55 -7.11 15.19
CA LEU A 813 66.67 -6.51 13.85
C LEU A 813 66.26 -5.04 13.84
N VAL A 814 66.94 -4.24 13.01
CA VAL A 814 66.56 -2.86 12.69
C VAL A 814 66.01 -2.78 11.27
N LEU A 815 64.78 -2.32 11.12
CA LEU A 815 64.10 -2.06 9.85
C LEU A 815 64.03 -0.53 9.65
N THR A 816 64.55 -0.03 8.53
CA THR A 816 64.60 1.42 8.25
C THR A 816 64.24 1.72 6.80
N ASP A 817 63.49 2.79 6.56
CA ASP A 817 63.50 3.41 5.23
C ASP A 817 64.92 3.94 4.95
N HIS A 818 65.34 3.83 3.69
CA HIS A 818 66.54 4.44 3.15
C HIS A 818 66.44 5.98 3.16
N MET A 819 65.29 6.55 2.78
CA MET A 819 65.12 7.97 2.46
C MET A 819 64.20 8.68 3.46
N MET A 820 64.69 8.95 4.67
CA MET A 820 63.97 9.72 5.68
C MET A 820 64.50 11.16 5.83
N PRO A 821 63.67 12.13 6.24
CA PRO A 821 64.12 13.47 6.63
C PRO A 821 65.12 13.45 7.79
N ASN A 822 66.01 14.44 7.81
CA ASN A 822 67.03 14.71 8.85
C ASN A 822 68.15 13.66 9.00
N ALA A 823 67.84 12.37 9.01
CA ALA A 823 68.82 11.28 9.05
C ALA A 823 68.35 10.11 8.18
N ASP A 824 69.17 9.76 7.19
CA ASP A 824 68.91 8.65 6.26
C ASP A 824 69.07 7.28 6.94
N GLY A 825 68.58 6.23 6.27
CA GLY A 825 68.74 4.85 6.75
C GLY A 825 70.21 4.44 6.94
N LEU A 826 71.15 5.11 6.26
CA LEU A 826 72.57 4.78 6.32
C LEU A 826 73.20 5.34 7.60
N ALA A 827 72.76 6.51 8.06
CA ALA A 827 73.08 7.05 9.38
C ALA A 827 72.52 6.15 10.49
N VAL A 828 71.28 5.64 10.33
CA VAL A 828 70.67 4.65 11.23
C VAL A 828 71.52 3.38 11.28
N ALA A 829 71.88 2.79 10.13
CA ALA A 829 72.69 1.58 10.05
C ALA A 829 74.08 1.76 10.68
N ARG A 830 74.75 2.88 10.40
CA ARG A 830 76.04 3.25 11.00
C ARG A 830 75.95 3.45 12.51
N ALA A 831 74.84 3.98 13.03
CA ALA A 831 74.62 4.13 14.47
C ALA A 831 74.33 2.77 15.15
N ALA A 832 73.51 1.93 14.52
CA ALA A 832 73.18 0.59 15.02
C ALA A 832 74.45 -0.27 15.15
N ARG A 833 75.23 -0.42 14.07
CA ARG A 833 76.50 -1.20 14.09
C ARG A 833 77.53 -0.68 15.10
N ARG A 834 77.54 0.63 15.43
CA ARG A 834 78.41 1.18 16.50
C ARG A 834 78.00 0.76 17.90
N ARG A 835 76.69 0.54 18.13
CA ARG A 835 76.12 0.20 19.45
C ARG A 835 76.02 -1.31 19.66
N TRP A 836 75.70 -2.03 18.59
CA TRP A 836 75.56 -3.49 18.51
C TRP A 836 76.04 -3.96 17.11
N PRO A 837 77.30 -4.41 16.99
CA PRO A 837 77.89 -4.76 15.68
C PRO A 837 77.16 -5.87 14.92
N ASP A 838 76.56 -6.80 15.65
CA ASP A 838 75.98 -8.04 15.12
C ASP A 838 74.46 -7.95 14.83
N VAL A 839 73.82 -6.79 15.04
CA VAL A 839 72.39 -6.61 14.76
C VAL A 839 72.17 -6.36 13.26
N PRO A 840 71.37 -7.18 12.56
CA PRO A 840 71.06 -7.00 11.15
C PRO A 840 70.23 -5.73 10.92
N VAL A 841 70.57 -5.00 9.84
CA VAL A 841 69.86 -3.81 9.39
C VAL A 841 69.25 -4.04 8.01
N LEU A 842 67.93 -4.05 7.94
CA LEU A 842 67.12 -4.19 6.73
C LEU A 842 66.66 -2.81 6.24
N ALA A 843 67.01 -2.46 5.00
CA ALA A 843 66.52 -1.25 4.35
C ALA A 843 65.27 -1.48 3.51
N VAL A 844 64.41 -0.47 3.42
CA VAL A 844 63.32 -0.36 2.44
C VAL A 844 63.60 0.87 1.58
N SER A 845 63.43 0.79 0.26
CA SER A 845 63.79 1.90 -0.66
C SER A 845 62.90 1.95 -1.91
N ALA A 846 62.57 3.13 -2.40
CA ALA A 846 61.91 3.31 -3.71
C ALA A 846 62.87 3.19 -4.91
N SER A 847 64.20 3.08 -4.69
CA SER A 847 65.19 3.06 -5.77
C SER A 847 65.75 1.65 -6.06
N PRO A 848 65.54 1.09 -7.27
CA PRO A 848 66.10 -0.21 -7.66
C PRO A 848 67.62 -0.30 -7.59
N GLN A 849 68.33 0.83 -7.68
CA GLN A 849 69.80 0.85 -7.64
C GLN A 849 70.34 0.55 -6.24
N VAL A 850 69.64 1.00 -5.19
CA VAL A 850 70.00 0.71 -3.78
C VAL A 850 69.77 -0.77 -3.47
N VAL A 851 68.70 -1.36 -4.02
CA VAL A 851 68.42 -2.79 -3.93
C VAL A 851 69.48 -3.63 -4.66
N ALA A 852 69.84 -3.24 -5.89
CA ALA A 852 70.85 -3.95 -6.69
C ALA A 852 72.26 -3.90 -6.07
N GLY A 853 72.63 -2.76 -5.44
CA GLY A 853 73.92 -2.59 -4.78
C GLY A 853 74.07 -3.39 -3.47
N ALA A 854 72.98 -3.84 -2.86
CA ALA A 854 73.02 -4.63 -1.61
C ALA A 854 73.38 -6.11 -1.84
N GLY A 855 73.29 -6.61 -3.08
CA GLY A 855 73.49 -8.03 -3.41
C GLY A 855 74.82 -8.40 -4.07
N SER A 856 75.68 -7.44 -4.41
CA SER A 856 76.97 -7.72 -5.06
C SER A 856 78.08 -8.01 -4.05
N GLU A 857 78.61 -9.23 -4.04
CA GLU A 857 79.81 -9.59 -3.27
C GLU A 857 81.07 -8.95 -3.88
N GLY A 858 81.35 -7.72 -3.46
CA GLY A 858 82.61 -7.01 -3.71
C GLY A 858 83.35 -6.72 -2.41
N GLU A 859 84.66 -6.96 -2.39
CA GLU A 859 85.51 -6.75 -1.21
C GLU A 859 85.80 -5.26 -0.97
N GLY A 860 85.52 -4.77 0.25
CA GLY A 860 85.88 -3.40 0.66
C GLY A 860 84.92 -2.84 1.73
N SER A 861 85.47 -2.48 2.90
CA SER A 861 84.70 -2.05 4.07
C SER A 861 83.91 -0.74 3.90
N GLU A 862 82.62 -0.81 3.54
CA GLU A 862 81.53 0.08 4.02
C GLU A 862 80.15 -0.59 3.77
N ARG A 863 79.90 -1.79 4.33
CA ARG A 863 78.56 -2.41 4.26
C ARG A 863 77.55 -1.63 5.09
N GLY A 864 76.66 -0.90 4.42
CA GLY A 864 75.54 -0.18 5.04
C GLY A 864 74.51 -1.14 5.64
N TYR A 865 73.75 -1.80 4.77
CA TYR A 865 72.63 -2.70 5.13
C TYR A 865 73.00 -4.16 4.90
N ASP A 866 72.30 -5.07 5.58
CA ASP A 866 72.46 -6.52 5.44
C ASP A 866 71.43 -7.13 4.46
N ALA A 867 70.35 -6.40 4.16
CA ALA A 867 69.51 -6.58 2.97
C ALA A 867 68.74 -5.29 2.64
N CYS A 868 68.17 -5.20 1.43
CA CYS A 868 67.32 -4.09 1.00
C CYS A 868 66.12 -4.58 0.18
N LEU A 869 64.93 -4.00 0.40
CA LEU A 869 63.68 -4.30 -0.30
C LEU A 869 63.16 -3.08 -1.06
N LEU A 870 62.50 -3.30 -2.20
CA LEU A 870 61.92 -2.23 -3.02
C LEU A 870 60.53 -1.82 -2.48
N LYS A 871 60.19 -0.51 -2.51
CA LYS A 871 58.81 -0.03 -2.32
C LYS A 871 58.04 -0.13 -3.65
N PRO A 872 56.79 -0.65 -3.70
CA PRO A 872 56.01 -1.21 -2.58
C PRO A 872 56.57 -2.56 -2.11
N VAL A 873 56.62 -2.75 -0.80
CA VAL A 873 57.15 -3.99 -0.21
C VAL A 873 56.16 -5.12 -0.40
N GLU A 874 56.61 -6.23 -0.99
CA GLU A 874 55.84 -7.47 -1.06
C GLU A 874 55.99 -8.28 0.24
N LEU A 875 54.88 -8.77 0.78
CA LEU A 875 54.85 -9.50 2.06
C LEU A 875 55.67 -10.81 2.02
N VAL A 876 55.76 -11.45 0.85
CA VAL A 876 56.56 -12.66 0.63
C VAL A 876 58.06 -12.36 0.79
N ASP A 877 58.55 -11.29 0.15
CA ASP A 877 59.96 -10.91 0.21
C ASP A 877 60.37 -10.36 1.57
N LEU A 878 59.46 -9.65 2.25
CA LEU A 878 59.64 -9.21 3.63
C LEU A 878 59.79 -10.42 4.57
N ARG A 879 58.83 -11.36 4.56
CA ARG A 879 58.88 -12.55 5.44
C ARG A 879 60.08 -13.45 5.13
N ASN A 880 60.43 -13.65 3.85
CA ASN A 880 61.63 -14.41 3.47
C ASN A 880 62.94 -13.73 3.90
N THR A 881 63.00 -12.40 3.85
CA THR A 881 64.19 -11.65 4.28
C THR A 881 64.32 -11.65 5.80
N LEU A 882 63.21 -11.53 6.54
CA LEU A 882 63.20 -11.65 8.00
C LEU A 882 63.60 -13.06 8.46
N ALA A 883 63.05 -14.12 7.84
CA ALA A 883 63.44 -15.51 8.12
C ALA A 883 64.95 -15.71 7.99
N ARG A 884 65.54 -15.18 6.90
CA ARG A 884 66.98 -15.29 6.60
C ARG A 884 67.86 -14.45 7.55
N LEU A 885 67.42 -13.27 7.97
CA LEU A 885 68.21 -12.37 8.81
C LEU A 885 68.15 -12.71 10.30
N LEU A 886 67.07 -13.32 10.76
CA LEU A 886 66.84 -13.69 12.17
C LEU A 886 67.05 -15.19 12.46
N ASP A 887 67.48 -15.97 11.46
CA ASP A 887 67.65 -17.44 11.52
C ASP A 887 66.43 -18.18 12.11
N LEU A 888 65.23 -17.66 11.79
CA LEU A 888 63.97 -18.22 12.26
C LEU A 888 63.74 -19.57 11.58
N GLN A 889 63.51 -20.61 12.39
CA GLN A 889 63.06 -21.88 11.83
C GLN A 889 61.75 -21.65 11.08
N ARG A 890 61.81 -21.90 9.76
CA ARG A 890 60.59 -22.23 9.03
C ARG A 890 59.99 -23.45 9.70
N ASP A 891 58.69 -23.42 9.93
CA ASP A 891 57.93 -24.61 10.30
C ASP A 891 57.82 -25.51 9.05
N ASP A 892 58.97 -26.06 8.63
CA ASP A 892 59.10 -27.21 7.73
C ASP A 892 58.83 -28.53 8.52
N ALA A 893 58.01 -28.44 9.57
CA ALA A 893 57.33 -29.59 10.13
C ALA A 893 56.45 -30.20 9.02
N PRO A 894 56.50 -31.52 8.82
CA PRO A 894 55.76 -32.13 7.72
C PRO A 894 54.27 -31.90 7.92
N ALA A 895 53.58 -31.42 6.88
CA ALA A 895 52.12 -31.29 6.83
C ALA A 895 51.48 -32.70 6.87
N SER A 896 51.41 -33.25 8.08
CA SER A 896 50.96 -34.60 8.40
C SER A 896 49.93 -34.52 9.52
N GLU A 897 48.87 -35.31 9.39
CA GLU A 897 47.75 -35.52 10.34
C GLU A 897 46.52 -34.60 10.26
N VAL A 898 46.51 -33.52 9.46
CA VAL A 898 45.24 -32.82 9.10
C VAL A 898 44.91 -32.89 7.60
N GLU A 899 45.89 -33.12 6.72
CA GLU A 899 45.66 -33.23 5.26
C GLU A 899 45.52 -34.68 4.76
N GLN A 900 45.69 -35.69 5.64
CA GLN A 900 45.54 -37.11 5.27
C GLN A 900 44.10 -37.65 5.21
N GLU A 901 43.09 -36.85 5.59
CA GLU A 901 41.66 -37.27 5.53
C GLU A 901 40.83 -36.53 4.47
N ARG A 902 41.48 -35.99 3.43
CA ARG A 902 40.85 -35.76 2.12
C ARG A 902 41.58 -36.57 1.06
N ALA A 903 41.04 -37.74 0.73
CA ALA A 903 41.49 -38.53 -0.42
C ALA A 903 41.56 -37.64 -1.67
N MET A 904 42.65 -37.72 -2.44
CA MET A 904 42.85 -36.92 -3.65
C MET A 904 41.74 -37.23 -4.67
N VAL A 905 40.69 -36.41 -4.69
CA VAL A 905 39.57 -36.56 -5.62
C VAL A 905 40.06 -36.10 -7.00
N ARG A 906 40.12 -37.03 -7.96
CA ARG A 906 40.43 -36.68 -9.34
C ARG A 906 39.25 -35.91 -9.98
N PRO A 907 39.51 -34.85 -10.76
CA PRO A 907 38.47 -34.13 -11.49
C PRO A 907 37.85 -35.03 -12.60
N PRO A 908 36.65 -34.68 -13.10
CA PRO A 908 35.98 -35.47 -14.14
C PRO A 908 36.79 -35.57 -15.44
N ARG A 909 36.53 -36.62 -16.24
CA ARG A 909 37.32 -36.95 -17.44
C ARG A 909 37.49 -35.79 -18.43
N GLU A 910 36.50 -34.91 -18.58
CA GLU A 910 36.57 -33.73 -19.46
C GLU A 910 37.73 -32.80 -19.08
N ARG A 911 37.83 -32.44 -17.78
CA ARG A 911 38.91 -31.60 -17.24
C ARG A 911 40.27 -32.30 -17.32
N LEU A 912 40.33 -33.63 -17.16
CA LEU A 912 41.58 -34.39 -17.36
C LEU A 912 42.03 -34.44 -18.83
N VAL A 913 41.10 -34.40 -19.79
CA VAL A 913 41.44 -34.31 -21.22
C VAL A 913 42.00 -32.93 -21.57
N GLU A 914 41.40 -31.86 -21.02
CA GLU A 914 41.88 -30.48 -21.14
C GLU A 914 43.33 -30.34 -20.63
N ALA A 915 43.60 -30.77 -19.39
CA ALA A 915 44.96 -30.78 -18.83
C ALA A 915 45.96 -31.57 -19.69
N ARG A 916 45.55 -32.73 -20.24
CA ARG A 916 46.40 -33.54 -21.13
C ARG A 916 46.68 -32.88 -22.47
N GLN A 917 45.77 -32.07 -23.00
CA GLN A 917 46.02 -31.28 -24.21
C GLN A 917 47.06 -30.19 -23.92
N LEU A 918 46.94 -29.47 -22.79
CA LEU A 918 47.92 -28.47 -22.38
C LEU A 918 49.33 -29.08 -22.17
N ILE A 919 49.41 -30.25 -21.49
CA ILE A 919 50.66 -31.02 -21.35
C ILE A 919 51.24 -31.41 -22.72
N ALA A 920 50.42 -31.93 -23.63
CA ALA A 920 50.86 -32.35 -24.96
C ALA A 920 51.31 -31.20 -25.88
N MET A 921 50.80 -29.98 -25.65
CA MET A 921 51.23 -28.77 -26.35
C MET A 921 52.47 -28.11 -25.72
N GLY A 922 52.95 -28.60 -24.57
CA GLY A 922 54.03 -27.95 -23.81
C GLY A 922 53.63 -26.59 -23.22
N ALA A 923 52.33 -26.33 -23.10
CA ALA A 923 51.75 -25.07 -22.63
C ALA A 923 51.78 -25.00 -21.09
N ILE A 924 52.99 -24.96 -20.52
CA ILE A 924 53.20 -25.05 -19.06
C ILE A 924 52.55 -23.86 -18.32
N THR A 925 52.59 -22.65 -18.88
CA THR A 925 51.93 -21.46 -18.31
C THR A 925 50.41 -21.64 -18.26
N ASP A 926 49.81 -22.04 -19.38
CA ASP A 926 48.36 -22.24 -19.48
C ASP A 926 47.89 -23.40 -18.57
N LEU A 927 48.72 -24.44 -18.38
CA LEU A 927 48.48 -25.52 -17.40
C LEU A 927 48.57 -25.04 -15.94
N MET A 928 49.47 -24.10 -15.64
CA MET A 928 49.57 -23.46 -14.33
C MET A 928 48.35 -22.58 -14.03
N ASP A 929 47.86 -21.82 -15.01
CA ASP A 929 46.65 -21.02 -14.84
C ASP A 929 45.38 -21.89 -14.81
N TRP A 930 45.27 -22.90 -15.67
CA TRP A 930 44.20 -23.91 -15.63
C TRP A 930 44.09 -24.61 -14.26
N SER A 931 45.22 -24.96 -13.65
CA SER A 931 45.22 -25.58 -12.31
C SER A 931 44.81 -24.59 -11.21
N ARG A 932 45.19 -23.30 -11.32
CA ARG A 932 44.70 -22.25 -10.41
C ARG A 932 43.19 -22.06 -10.55
N ASP A 933 42.66 -22.06 -11.78
CA ASP A 933 41.22 -21.99 -12.07
C ASP A 933 40.44 -23.22 -11.58
N LEU A 934 41.02 -24.41 -11.66
CA LEU A 934 40.39 -25.63 -11.12
C LEU A 934 40.26 -25.59 -9.59
N SER A 935 41.28 -25.08 -8.88
CA SER A 935 41.26 -24.89 -7.43
C SER A 935 40.19 -23.87 -7.00
N THR A 936 40.08 -22.73 -7.70
CA THR A 936 39.11 -21.67 -7.36
C THR A 936 37.67 -22.05 -7.72
N GLN A 937 37.43 -22.67 -8.88
CA GLN A 937 36.08 -23.05 -9.33
C GLN A 937 35.53 -24.28 -8.61
N ALA A 938 36.39 -25.22 -8.20
CA ALA A 938 35.97 -26.50 -7.60
C ALA A 938 36.89 -26.91 -6.44
N PRO A 939 36.72 -26.33 -5.23
CA PRO A 939 37.60 -26.56 -4.08
C PRO A 939 37.76 -28.02 -3.64
N GLN A 940 36.86 -28.93 -4.03
CA GLN A 940 37.06 -30.37 -3.79
C GLN A 940 38.23 -31.00 -4.57
N TYR A 941 38.70 -30.37 -5.65
CA TYR A 941 39.83 -30.82 -6.46
C TYR A 941 41.13 -30.08 -6.16
N ASP A 942 41.13 -29.18 -5.16
CA ASP A 942 42.28 -28.33 -4.82
C ASP A 942 43.59 -29.11 -4.59
N VAL A 943 43.52 -30.25 -3.88
CA VAL A 943 44.69 -31.12 -3.65
C VAL A 943 45.27 -31.66 -4.97
N PHE A 944 44.41 -32.04 -5.93
CA PHE A 944 44.85 -32.48 -7.27
C PHE A 944 45.40 -31.32 -8.09
N ALA A 945 44.73 -30.16 -8.04
CA ALA A 945 45.13 -28.95 -8.75
C ALA A 945 46.49 -28.43 -8.29
N ARG A 946 46.74 -28.36 -6.97
CA ARG A 946 48.04 -28.02 -6.38
C ARG A 946 49.15 -28.98 -6.85
N HIS A 947 48.85 -30.28 -6.96
CA HIS A 947 49.83 -31.27 -7.42
C HIS A 947 50.19 -31.08 -8.91
N VAL A 948 49.19 -30.79 -9.76
CA VAL A 948 49.44 -30.41 -11.17
C VAL A 948 50.28 -29.12 -11.24
N HIS A 949 49.94 -28.10 -10.46
CA HIS A 949 50.65 -26.81 -10.47
C HIS A 949 52.13 -26.96 -10.05
N GLN A 950 52.41 -27.73 -8.99
CA GLN A 950 53.79 -27.99 -8.54
C GLN A 950 54.62 -28.79 -9.56
N LEU A 951 54.04 -29.81 -10.20
CA LEU A 951 54.75 -30.58 -11.22
C LEU A 951 54.97 -29.75 -12.50
N ALA A 952 54.03 -28.86 -12.86
CA ALA A 952 54.18 -27.91 -13.97
C ALA A 952 55.31 -26.90 -13.71
N GLN A 953 55.36 -26.29 -12.51
CA GLN A 953 56.45 -25.39 -12.11
C GLN A 953 57.83 -26.08 -12.13
N ARG A 954 57.89 -27.37 -11.80
CA ARG A 954 59.13 -28.17 -11.82
C ARG A 954 59.49 -28.73 -13.20
N GLY A 955 58.61 -28.60 -14.19
CA GLY A 955 58.80 -29.15 -15.54
C GLY A 955 58.71 -30.69 -15.62
N ASP A 956 58.14 -31.37 -14.62
CA ASP A 956 58.05 -32.83 -14.59
C ASP A 956 56.84 -33.33 -15.41
N LEU A 957 57.03 -33.30 -16.73
CA LEU A 957 56.04 -33.73 -17.72
C LEU A 957 55.70 -35.23 -17.62
N ALA A 958 56.60 -36.06 -17.09
CA ALA A 958 56.37 -37.50 -16.94
C ALA A 958 55.33 -37.75 -15.83
N SER A 959 55.57 -37.21 -14.63
CA SER A 959 54.64 -37.31 -13.51
C SER A 959 53.31 -36.60 -13.79
N LEU A 960 53.31 -35.48 -14.51
CA LEU A 960 52.08 -34.81 -14.97
C LEU A 960 51.21 -35.72 -15.86
N THR A 961 51.85 -36.44 -16.80
CA THR A 961 51.15 -37.33 -17.74
C THR A 961 50.55 -38.54 -17.02
N GLU A 962 51.25 -39.10 -16.03
CA GLU A 962 50.78 -40.21 -15.20
C GLU A 962 49.64 -39.78 -14.24
N LEU A 963 49.77 -38.62 -13.61
CA LEU A 963 48.75 -38.04 -12.73
C LEU A 963 47.43 -37.80 -13.46
N CYS A 964 47.50 -37.33 -14.72
CA CYS A 964 46.33 -37.07 -15.57
C CYS A 964 45.86 -38.29 -16.39
N ALA A 965 46.47 -39.46 -16.21
CA ALA A 965 46.09 -40.67 -16.95
C ALA A 965 44.71 -41.20 -16.54
N PRO A 966 43.89 -41.72 -17.48
CA PRO A 966 42.58 -42.26 -17.17
C PRO A 966 42.71 -43.57 -16.38
N THR A 967 41.96 -43.69 -15.29
CA THR A 967 41.69 -44.98 -14.65
C THR A 967 40.93 -45.90 -15.61
N GLN A 968 41.33 -47.18 -15.64
CA GLN A 968 40.64 -48.27 -16.34
C GLN A 968 39.26 -48.52 -15.71
#